data_AF-S2VJC9-F1
#
_entry.id   AF-S2VJC9-F1
#
_cell.length_a   1.000
_cell.length_b   1.000
_cell.length_c   1.000
_cell.angle_alpha   90.00
_cell.angle_beta   90.00
_cell.angle_gamma   90.00
#
_symmetry.space_group_name_H-M   'P 1'
#
loop_
_entity.id
_entity.type
_entity.pdbx_description
1 polymer ?
#
loop_
_entity_poly.entity_id
_entity_poly.type
_entity_poly.pdbx_seq_one_letter_code
_entity_poly.pdbx_strand_id
1 'polypeptide(L)'
;MQTRRYAAILAAAARQKLSRRAVPHADELPRVKVHAVAERAVGEAIARFAGGGVGGHAPAALLHQLCLGPTLDILADTRLPLVATGAVITDLRWEILSPVPFGRPLTVRALVASFERDDQGTALRIVADILYDGAVCYRENARYLDRGSTGSPARVLGEVPQPEDVAQSEDVAQSRAKTSPAPAVHGEPSAPSAPSAPLASSFPGTALDFRAEFGVDENGHLRYASPHALAERRFTATDARHWARLTGDINPIHLSGATARLFGFSGAVLHGAATDAWACGQLGVRGDAPGRGEVTFRAPLVLPQKVVLRAVGEEGTVAVVEERTGRDLVHLRYTSPELHEAQAGIVLPVREGKPSSTAVSRGMVEVFAEGDTALATALEEAIPWRRTYREPYVQLTRIDDPAHGAQVARTGLDFVHHTLTLHDGTPLAELRPRAGAPRGEIVRGTTVPCPFTVPFRGREIPEHLRGATRRDARGEYVYLSGTELLEHLALWEAQGRVRPGVLTALTEVVENPEMMRLEGRTVAVLGAGAELSPAPTLLATGARVAGVGRSESRRMRTLRARALETAGKLHIAPPGFGDVTAAPDAVAGWLLSLPGDLVVVDTLYAPGYKFLLVEAGADAVLRMVGEESDAAFAWYGSPTDAYPIPGNDAAAAGAAGLPGGRVSRTAIRSWAKLSGARPAREGGVVNLLQDIQGPNYAAAKRIGRWRATVEREAGRTISYTIAPMSRTESVLISQPLRAGYAGLERLGYPPLSADTAAALLAGLLVWDLHHPEATASSTSFLTDRALDGGLLSIPYQPNDLAGLALLSGAEKLFVRHHGPTAGRLRERPAVGDASSGY
;
A
#
# COMPACT_ATOMS: atom_id res chain seq x y z
N MET A 1 -21.01 -15.81 21.14
CA MET A 1 -21.55 -15.02 22.25
C MET A 1 -22.10 -13.67 21.79
N GLN A 2 -21.31 -12.83 21.09
CA GLN A 2 -21.75 -11.49 20.64
C GLN A 2 -23.02 -11.48 19.77
N THR A 3 -23.24 -12.46 18.89
CA THR A 3 -24.48 -12.55 18.08
C THR A 3 -25.75 -12.62 18.94
N ARG A 4 -25.70 -13.28 20.10
CA ARG A 4 -26.85 -13.34 21.04
C ARG A 4 -27.11 -11.97 21.69
N ARG A 5 -26.06 -11.20 21.99
CA ARG A 5 -26.17 -9.85 22.54
C ARG A 5 -26.78 -8.88 21.54
N TYR A 6 -26.36 -8.89 20.28
CA TYR A 6 -27.00 -8.07 19.24
C TYR A 6 -28.46 -8.47 18.97
N ALA A 7 -28.79 -9.76 19.04
CA ALA A 7 -30.18 -10.19 18.98
C ALA A 7 -31.00 -9.66 20.17
N ALA A 8 -30.43 -9.63 21.37
CA ALA A 8 -31.06 -9.03 22.55
C ALA A 8 -31.25 -7.52 22.39
N ILE A 9 -30.27 -6.80 21.85
CA ILE A 9 -30.36 -5.37 21.52
C ILE A 9 -31.50 -5.09 20.53
N LEU A 10 -31.60 -5.89 19.46
CA LEU A 10 -32.69 -5.75 18.48
C LEU A 10 -34.07 -6.02 19.11
N ALA A 11 -34.16 -7.02 19.99
CA ALA A 11 -35.39 -7.31 20.72
C ALA A 11 -35.76 -6.21 21.73
N ALA A 12 -34.79 -5.65 22.45
CA ALA A 12 -34.97 -4.53 23.37
C ALA A 12 -35.43 -3.28 22.62
N ALA A 13 -34.81 -2.95 21.49
CA ALA A 13 -35.17 -1.83 20.63
C ALA A 13 -36.62 -1.92 20.12
N ALA A 14 -37.08 -3.13 19.75
CA ALA A 14 -38.47 -3.34 19.33
C ALA A 14 -39.46 -3.09 20.48
N ARG A 15 -39.14 -3.48 21.71
CA ARG A 15 -39.97 -3.24 22.90
C ARG A 15 -39.97 -1.76 23.32
N GLN A 16 -38.81 -1.11 23.27
CA GLN A 16 -38.64 0.29 23.66
C GLN A 16 -39.25 1.30 22.67
N LYS A 17 -39.59 0.89 21.44
CA LYS A 17 -40.39 1.70 20.51
C LYS A 17 -41.88 1.80 20.90
N LEU A 18 -42.34 0.90 21.78
CA LEU A 18 -43.77 0.76 22.14
C LEU A 18 -44.12 1.36 23.52
N SER A 19 -43.14 1.79 24.33
CA SER A 19 -43.37 2.35 25.67
C SER A 19 -43.00 3.84 25.79
N ARG A 20 -43.80 4.65 26.49
CA ARG A 20 -43.41 6.01 26.93
C ARG A 20 -42.20 5.90 27.87
N ARG A 21 -41.10 6.58 27.53
CA ARG A 21 -39.76 6.37 28.13
C ARG A 21 -39.52 7.23 29.36
N ALA A 22 -39.70 6.65 30.55
CA ALA A 22 -39.29 7.27 31.81
C ALA A 22 -37.77 7.50 31.87
N VAL A 23 -37.34 8.51 32.63
CA VAL A 23 -35.93 8.76 32.96
C VAL A 23 -35.54 7.76 34.07
N PRO A 24 -34.42 7.02 33.94
CA PRO A 24 -34.02 6.05 34.96
C PRO A 24 -33.57 6.72 36.26
N HIS A 25 -33.74 6.06 37.40
CA HIS A 25 -33.13 6.51 38.65
C HIS A 25 -31.65 6.09 38.73
N ALA A 26 -30.86 6.76 39.58
CA ALA A 26 -29.40 6.56 39.66
C ALA A 26 -29.01 5.15 40.14
N ASP A 27 -29.78 4.58 41.07
CA ASP A 27 -29.65 3.22 41.62
C ASP A 27 -30.09 2.13 40.62
N GLU A 28 -30.83 2.49 39.58
CA GLU A 28 -31.28 1.57 38.53
C GLU A 28 -30.25 1.39 37.40
N LEU A 29 -29.17 2.17 37.40
CA LEU A 29 -28.17 2.15 36.33
C LEU A 29 -27.38 0.83 36.33
N PRO A 30 -27.33 0.13 35.18
CA PRO A 30 -26.79 -1.22 35.12
C PRO A 30 -25.28 -1.26 35.37
N ARG A 31 -24.85 -2.34 36.04
CA ARG A 31 -23.46 -2.71 36.28
C ARG A 31 -23.27 -4.15 35.82
N VAL A 32 -22.18 -4.42 35.09
CA VAL A 32 -21.88 -5.73 34.51
C VAL A 32 -20.44 -6.12 34.86
N LYS A 33 -20.25 -7.37 35.31
CA LYS A 33 -18.94 -7.97 35.56
C LYS A 33 -18.83 -9.26 34.76
N VAL A 34 -17.75 -9.40 33.98
CA VAL A 34 -17.47 -10.62 33.22
C VAL A 34 -16.00 -11.02 33.36
N HIS A 35 -15.71 -12.29 33.10
CA HIS A 35 -14.34 -12.77 32.93
C HIS A 35 -13.96 -12.78 31.46
N ALA A 36 -12.70 -12.44 31.19
CA ALA A 36 -12.17 -12.34 29.83
C ALA A 36 -10.71 -12.80 29.78
N VAL A 37 -10.20 -12.97 28.56
CA VAL A 37 -8.79 -13.25 28.29
C VAL A 37 -8.39 -12.44 27.07
N ALA A 38 -7.27 -11.73 27.14
CA ALA A 38 -6.68 -11.08 25.97
C ALA A 38 -5.96 -12.12 25.11
N GLU A 39 -6.53 -12.49 23.97
CA GLU A 39 -5.92 -13.49 23.07
C GLU A 39 -4.84 -12.88 22.18
N ARG A 40 -3.64 -13.48 22.19
CA ARG A 40 -2.51 -13.04 21.35
C ARG A 40 -2.85 -13.02 19.86
N ALA A 41 -3.51 -14.07 19.36
CA ALA A 41 -3.87 -14.16 17.95
C ALA A 41 -4.78 -13.01 17.48
N VAL A 42 -5.69 -12.54 18.36
CA VAL A 42 -6.57 -11.40 18.07
C VAL A 42 -5.77 -10.09 18.12
N GLY A 43 -4.91 -9.90 19.12
CA GLY A 43 -4.02 -8.74 19.22
C GLY A 43 -3.12 -8.58 17.99
N GLU A 44 -2.52 -9.69 17.53
CA GLU A 44 -1.73 -9.72 16.30
C GLU A 44 -2.56 -9.39 15.05
N ALA A 45 -3.80 -9.87 14.98
CA ALA A 45 -4.69 -9.57 13.86
C ALA A 45 -5.11 -8.09 13.85
N ILE A 46 -5.32 -7.48 15.02
CA ILE A 46 -5.59 -6.04 15.17
C ILE A 46 -4.36 -5.23 14.76
N ALA A 47 -3.15 -5.59 15.22
CA ALA A 47 -1.92 -4.91 14.84
C ALA A 47 -1.70 -4.94 13.31
N ARG A 48 -1.92 -6.11 12.69
CA ARG A 48 -1.90 -6.25 11.22
C ARG A 48 -2.96 -5.41 10.54
N PHE A 49 -4.18 -5.35 11.09
CA PHE A 49 -5.22 -4.46 10.56
C PHE A 49 -4.81 -2.99 10.66
N ALA A 50 -4.19 -2.59 11.76
CA ALA A 50 -3.74 -1.21 12.01
C ALA A 50 -2.50 -0.82 11.19
N GLY A 51 -1.80 -1.78 10.60
CA GLY A 51 -0.51 -1.54 9.93
C GLY A 51 0.62 -1.21 10.89
N GLY A 52 0.51 -1.64 12.15
CA GLY A 52 1.52 -1.45 13.19
C GLY A 52 2.22 -2.76 13.58
N GLY A 53 3.32 -2.63 14.34
CA GLY A 53 4.04 -3.77 14.91
C GLY A 53 3.23 -4.49 16.00
N VAL A 54 3.53 -5.78 16.21
CA VAL A 54 2.94 -6.56 17.32
C VAL A 54 3.75 -6.30 18.59
N GLY A 55 3.07 -5.90 19.66
CA GLY A 55 3.68 -5.74 20.99
C GLY A 55 3.82 -7.05 21.78
N GLY A 56 4.52 -6.98 22.90
CA GLY A 56 4.56 -8.03 23.92
C GLY A 56 3.22 -8.22 24.64
N HIS A 57 2.42 -7.16 24.74
CA HIS A 57 1.18 -7.05 25.51
C HIS A 57 -0.05 -6.69 24.65
N ALA A 58 -1.23 -6.73 25.26
CA ALA A 58 -2.49 -6.47 24.59
C ALA A 58 -2.62 -4.98 24.19
N PRO A 59 -2.86 -4.67 22.90
CA PRO A 59 -3.04 -3.29 22.45
C PRO A 59 -4.37 -2.69 22.95
N ALA A 60 -4.43 -1.36 23.05
CA ALA A 60 -5.62 -0.64 23.53
C ALA A 60 -6.92 -1.06 22.82
N ALA A 61 -6.86 -1.27 21.50
CA ALA A 61 -8.03 -1.70 20.73
C ALA A 61 -8.52 -3.13 21.06
N LEU A 62 -7.63 -4.02 21.49
CA LEU A 62 -8.03 -5.33 22.02
C LEU A 62 -8.67 -5.17 23.40
N LEU A 63 -8.13 -4.30 24.26
CA LEU A 63 -8.70 -4.04 25.59
C LEU A 63 -10.10 -3.44 25.48
N HIS A 64 -10.29 -2.47 24.58
CA HIS A 64 -11.61 -1.93 24.24
C HIS A 64 -12.58 -3.02 23.75
N GLN A 65 -12.09 -3.97 22.95
CA GLN A 65 -12.88 -5.11 22.48
C GLN A 65 -13.35 -6.02 23.63
N LEU A 66 -12.56 -6.19 24.70
CA LEU A 66 -12.98 -6.94 25.89
C LEU A 66 -14.08 -6.19 26.64
N CYS A 67 -14.04 -4.86 26.68
CA CYS A 67 -15.06 -4.00 27.27
C CYS A 67 -16.38 -3.96 26.46
N LEU A 68 -16.32 -4.20 25.14
CA LEU A 68 -17.49 -4.21 24.27
C LEU A 68 -18.57 -5.19 24.74
N GLY A 69 -18.19 -6.35 25.26
CA GLY A 69 -19.14 -7.36 25.73
C GLY A 69 -20.09 -6.86 26.82
N PRO A 70 -19.54 -6.47 27.99
CA PRO A 70 -20.30 -5.81 29.06
C PRO A 70 -21.07 -4.57 28.60
N THR A 71 -20.48 -3.76 27.72
CA THR A 71 -21.15 -2.59 27.15
C THR A 71 -22.38 -2.97 26.34
N LEU A 72 -22.33 -4.01 25.51
CA LEU A 72 -23.50 -4.50 24.76
C LEU A 72 -24.57 -5.08 25.69
N ASP A 73 -24.18 -5.70 26.81
CA ASP A 73 -25.13 -6.16 27.84
C ASP A 73 -25.86 -4.96 28.49
N ILE A 74 -25.14 -3.88 28.80
CA ILE A 74 -25.72 -2.60 29.27
C ILE A 74 -26.67 -2.01 28.22
N LEU A 75 -26.24 -1.92 26.95
CA LEU A 75 -27.05 -1.36 25.86
C LEU A 75 -28.30 -2.19 25.53
N ALA A 76 -28.33 -3.47 25.91
CA ALA A 76 -29.48 -4.35 25.78
C ALA A 76 -30.47 -4.24 26.96
N ASP A 77 -30.09 -3.55 28.04
CA ASP A 77 -30.92 -3.43 29.24
C ASP A 77 -32.16 -2.58 28.97
N THR A 78 -33.34 -3.19 29.09
CA THR A 78 -34.62 -2.53 28.81
C THR A 78 -34.97 -1.42 29.79
N ARG A 79 -34.29 -1.33 30.95
CA ARG A 79 -34.42 -0.20 31.88
C ARG A 79 -33.85 1.09 31.30
N LEU A 80 -32.87 0.99 30.41
CA LEU A 80 -32.31 2.14 29.74
C LEU A 80 -33.18 2.52 28.53
N PRO A 81 -33.61 3.78 28.41
CA PRO A 81 -34.55 4.17 27.37
C PRO A 81 -33.86 4.65 26.07
N LEU A 82 -33.02 3.78 25.47
CA LEU A 82 -32.27 4.04 24.24
C LEU A 82 -32.64 3.08 23.09
N VAL A 83 -32.41 3.44 21.82
CA VAL A 83 -32.44 2.51 20.67
C VAL A 83 -30.99 2.19 20.27
N ALA A 84 -30.40 1.19 20.94
CA ALA A 84 -28.97 0.88 20.75
C ALA A 84 -28.57 0.48 19.32
N THR A 85 -29.51 0.02 18.48
CA THR A 85 -29.21 -0.41 17.09
C THR A 85 -28.70 0.70 16.17
N GLY A 86 -28.88 1.97 16.54
CA GLY A 86 -28.35 3.13 15.83
C GLY A 86 -27.41 4.01 16.67
N ALA A 87 -27.06 3.58 17.89
CA ALA A 87 -26.17 4.33 18.75
C ALA A 87 -24.76 4.38 18.17
N VAL A 88 -24.14 5.56 18.23
CA VAL A 88 -22.78 5.79 17.78
C VAL A 88 -21.91 6.23 18.95
N ILE A 89 -20.66 5.80 18.96
CA ILE A 89 -19.67 6.35 19.88
C ILE A 89 -19.27 7.74 19.38
N THR A 90 -19.41 8.77 20.22
CA THR A 90 -18.99 10.14 19.89
C THR A 90 -17.66 10.49 20.54
N ASP A 91 -17.39 9.90 21.71
CA ASP A 91 -16.15 10.09 22.46
C ASP A 91 -15.70 8.76 23.05
N LEU A 92 -14.40 8.51 22.98
CA LEU A 92 -13.73 7.40 23.65
C LEU A 92 -12.48 7.95 24.33
N ARG A 93 -12.32 7.64 25.61
CA ARG A 93 -11.06 7.82 26.33
C ARG A 93 -10.63 6.51 26.90
N TRP A 94 -9.35 6.19 26.79
CA TRP A 94 -8.79 4.99 27.38
C TRP A 94 -7.44 5.28 28.02
N GLU A 95 -7.12 4.48 29.04
CA GLU A 95 -5.86 4.52 29.76
C GLU A 95 -5.38 3.09 30.03
N ILE A 96 -4.18 2.78 29.56
CA ILE A 96 -3.39 1.62 29.99
C ILE A 96 -2.58 2.09 31.18
N LEU A 97 -2.94 1.62 32.38
CA LEU A 97 -2.22 1.92 33.62
C LEU A 97 -0.98 1.03 33.76
N SER A 98 -1.09 -0.22 33.31
CA SER A 98 0.02 -1.17 33.24
C SER A 98 -0.17 -2.13 32.04
N PRO A 99 0.94 -2.59 31.40
CA PRO A 99 0.85 -3.50 30.27
C PRO A 99 0.08 -4.78 30.59
N VAL A 100 -0.87 -5.16 29.73
CA VAL A 100 -1.79 -6.27 29.99
C VAL A 100 -1.29 -7.56 29.29
N PRO A 101 -0.97 -8.63 30.03
CA PRO A 101 -0.42 -9.85 29.44
C PRO A 101 -1.46 -10.65 28.66
N PHE A 102 -1.04 -11.23 27.54
CA PHE A 102 -1.88 -12.16 26.78
C PHE A 102 -2.10 -13.48 27.53
N GLY A 103 -3.25 -14.11 27.31
CA GLY A 103 -3.55 -15.46 27.78
C GLY A 103 -3.82 -15.58 29.29
N ARG A 104 -3.76 -14.46 30.03
CA ARG A 104 -4.06 -14.43 31.46
C ARG A 104 -5.55 -14.15 31.73
N PRO A 105 -6.12 -14.70 32.83
CA PRO A 105 -7.47 -14.36 33.25
C PRO A 105 -7.58 -12.88 33.63
N LEU A 106 -8.63 -12.22 33.13
CA LEU A 106 -8.95 -10.83 33.41
C LEU A 106 -10.38 -10.72 33.92
N THR A 107 -10.64 -9.68 34.70
CA THR A 107 -12.00 -9.29 35.10
C THR A 107 -12.34 -7.97 34.47
N VAL A 108 -13.43 -7.91 33.70
CA VAL A 108 -13.94 -6.66 33.12
C VAL A 108 -15.17 -6.22 33.89
N ARG A 109 -15.16 -4.98 34.39
CA ARG A 109 -16.30 -4.34 35.09
C ARG A 109 -16.75 -3.15 34.26
N ALA A 110 -18.03 -3.04 33.94
CA ALA A 110 -18.59 -1.90 33.24
C ALA A 110 -19.82 -1.35 33.97
N LEU A 111 -19.98 -0.03 33.96
CA LEU A 111 -21.13 0.64 34.56
C LEU A 111 -21.52 1.89 33.75
N VAL A 112 -22.77 2.32 33.89
CA VAL A 112 -23.23 3.61 33.35
C VAL A 112 -22.87 4.73 34.34
N ALA A 113 -21.96 5.61 33.96
CA ALA A 113 -21.53 6.75 34.75
C ALA A 113 -22.45 7.96 34.59
N SER A 114 -23.07 8.15 33.42
CA SER A 114 -24.14 9.13 33.26
C SER A 114 -25.13 8.75 32.16
N PHE A 115 -26.36 9.21 32.36
CA PHE A 115 -27.44 9.24 31.38
C PHE A 115 -27.81 10.70 31.12
N GLU A 116 -27.88 11.07 29.85
CA GLU A 116 -28.26 12.41 29.39
C GLU A 116 -29.30 12.29 28.29
N ARG A 117 -30.33 13.13 28.30
CA ARG A 117 -31.31 13.22 27.21
C ARG A 117 -31.65 14.67 26.96
N ASP A 118 -31.78 15.02 25.68
CA ASP A 118 -32.23 16.32 25.20
C ASP A 118 -32.92 16.19 23.82
N ASP A 119 -33.00 17.30 23.09
CA ASP A 119 -33.53 17.37 21.73
C ASP A 119 -32.54 16.83 20.66
N GLN A 120 -31.26 16.68 21.00
CA GLN A 120 -30.22 16.08 20.15
C GLN A 120 -30.15 14.56 20.26
N GLY A 121 -30.69 13.99 21.34
CA GLY A 121 -30.86 12.56 21.52
C GLY A 121 -30.73 12.08 22.97
N THR A 122 -30.47 10.79 23.13
CA THR A 122 -30.16 10.18 24.43
C THR A 122 -28.71 9.71 24.40
N ALA A 123 -27.92 10.15 25.37
CA ALA A 123 -26.53 9.79 25.53
C ALA A 123 -26.27 9.00 26.81
N LEU A 124 -25.36 8.03 26.73
CA LEU A 124 -24.86 7.25 27.85
C LEU A 124 -23.36 7.38 27.92
N ARG A 125 -22.84 7.63 29.12
CA ARG A 125 -21.42 7.49 29.40
C ARG A 125 -21.20 6.19 30.14
N ILE A 126 -20.46 5.27 29.53
CA ILE A 126 -20.13 3.96 30.09
C ILE A 126 -18.65 3.99 30.46
N VAL A 127 -18.35 3.59 31.69
CA VAL A 127 -16.98 3.44 32.18
C VAL A 127 -16.72 1.96 32.41
N ALA A 128 -15.58 1.48 31.93
CA ALA A 128 -15.17 0.10 32.10
C ALA A 128 -13.72 -0.02 32.60
N ASP A 129 -13.51 -0.91 33.57
CA ASP A 129 -12.23 -1.27 34.13
C ASP A 129 -11.89 -2.72 33.79
N ILE A 130 -10.64 -2.97 33.42
CA ILE A 130 -10.06 -4.31 33.33
C ILE A 130 -9.10 -4.49 34.49
N LEU A 131 -9.28 -5.57 35.22
CA LEU A 131 -8.45 -5.96 36.35
C LEU A 131 -7.63 -7.19 36.00
N TYR A 132 -6.34 -7.14 36.31
CA TYR A 132 -5.40 -8.25 36.27
C TYR A 132 -4.83 -8.45 37.68
N ASP A 133 -4.93 -9.67 38.22
CA ASP A 133 -4.55 -10.00 39.59
C ASP A 133 -5.15 -9.04 40.65
N GLY A 134 -6.40 -8.60 40.44
CA GLY A 134 -7.13 -7.72 41.34
C GLY A 134 -6.79 -6.23 41.22
N ALA A 135 -5.74 -5.86 40.49
CA ALA A 135 -5.38 -4.47 40.22
C ALA A 135 -5.98 -3.98 38.89
N VAL A 136 -6.46 -2.73 38.84
CA VAL A 136 -6.93 -2.12 37.59
C VAL A 136 -5.73 -1.84 36.69
N CYS A 137 -5.69 -2.48 35.52
CA CYS A 137 -4.61 -2.33 34.53
C CYS A 137 -5.04 -1.50 33.31
N TYR A 138 -6.35 -1.42 33.04
CA TYR A 138 -6.91 -0.60 31.96
C TYR A 138 -8.25 -0.01 32.37
N ARG A 139 -8.52 1.22 31.92
CA ARG A 139 -9.78 1.92 32.10
C ARG A 139 -10.20 2.60 30.82
N GLU A 140 -11.49 2.56 30.51
CA GLU A 140 -12.07 3.34 29.42
C GLU A 140 -13.34 4.07 29.81
N ASN A 141 -13.63 5.15 29.09
CA ASN A 141 -14.81 5.98 29.23
C ASN A 141 -15.35 6.30 27.83
N ALA A 142 -16.48 5.68 27.48
CA ALA A 142 -17.10 5.77 26.17
C ALA A 142 -18.45 6.49 26.24
N ARG A 143 -18.67 7.47 25.36
CA ARG A 143 -19.96 8.15 25.20
C ARG A 143 -20.69 7.60 23.98
N TYR A 144 -21.82 6.97 24.21
CA TYR A 144 -22.75 6.51 23.18
C TYR A 144 -23.87 7.52 23.02
N LEU A 145 -24.16 7.93 21.79
CA LEU A 145 -25.27 8.82 21.45
C LEU A 145 -26.23 8.10 20.51
N ASP A 146 -27.51 8.10 20.89
CA ASP A 146 -28.60 7.71 20.02
C ASP A 146 -29.45 8.94 19.67
N ARG A 147 -29.37 9.34 18.39
CA ARG A 147 -30.11 10.49 17.85
C ARG A 147 -31.60 10.20 17.62
N GLY A 148 -32.00 8.93 17.57
CA GLY A 148 -33.40 8.55 17.37
C GLY A 148 -34.25 8.67 18.63
N SER A 149 -33.63 8.91 19.78
CA SER A 149 -34.25 8.85 21.10
C SER A 149 -34.21 10.22 21.78
N THR A 150 -35.14 11.10 21.44
CA THR A 150 -35.23 12.46 22.01
C THR A 150 -36.25 12.53 23.16
N GLY A 151 -36.19 13.60 23.95
CA GLY A 151 -37.22 13.92 24.94
C GLY A 151 -36.84 15.09 25.83
N SER A 152 -37.60 15.30 26.92
CA SER A 152 -37.32 16.38 27.87
C SER A 152 -35.89 16.30 28.42
N PRO A 153 -35.21 17.45 28.61
CA PRO A 153 -33.88 17.50 29.19
C PRO A 153 -33.82 16.74 30.52
N ALA A 154 -32.93 15.76 30.60
CA ALA A 154 -32.72 14.96 31.80
C ALA A 154 -31.25 14.58 31.92
N ARG A 155 -30.71 14.63 33.14
CA ARG A 155 -29.36 14.19 33.45
C ARG A 155 -29.36 13.41 34.75
N VAL A 156 -28.83 12.20 34.70
CA VAL A 156 -28.71 11.30 35.86
C VAL A 156 -27.25 10.86 35.93
N LEU A 157 -26.65 11.04 37.10
CA LEU A 157 -25.29 10.57 37.36
C LEU A 157 -25.37 9.21 38.05
N GLY A 158 -24.56 8.27 37.58
CA GLY A 158 -24.43 6.97 38.22
C GLY A 158 -23.56 7.07 39.46
N GLU A 159 -23.88 6.25 40.46
CA GLU A 159 -23.02 6.06 41.61
C GLU A 159 -21.72 5.38 41.18
N VAL A 160 -20.63 6.09 41.39
CA VAL A 160 -19.28 5.63 41.14
C VAL A 160 -18.75 4.99 42.42
N PRO A 161 -18.43 3.68 42.44
CA PRO A 161 -17.99 3.01 43.67
C PRO A 161 -16.70 3.65 44.20
N GLN A 162 -16.67 3.91 45.51
CA GLN A 162 -15.46 4.33 46.22
C GLN A 162 -14.50 3.13 46.28
N PRO A 163 -13.17 3.33 46.35
CA PRO A 163 -12.20 2.23 46.45
C PRO A 163 -12.48 1.26 47.62
N GLU A 164 -13.17 1.75 48.65
CA GLU A 164 -13.43 1.11 49.93
C GLU A 164 -14.63 0.14 49.88
N ASP A 165 -15.58 0.37 48.97
CA ASP A 165 -16.79 -0.47 48.81
C ASP A 165 -16.50 -1.85 48.21
N VAL A 166 -15.32 -2.02 47.59
CA VAL A 166 -14.90 -3.27 46.92
C VAL A 166 -14.47 -4.32 47.94
N ALA A 167 -13.83 -3.92 49.04
CA ALA A 167 -13.34 -4.86 50.07
C ALA A 167 -14.48 -5.47 50.90
N GLN A 168 -15.54 -4.69 51.20
CA GLN A 168 -16.61 -5.13 52.10
C GLN A 168 -17.62 -6.10 51.44
N SER A 169 -17.73 -6.09 50.11
CA SER A 169 -18.63 -7.01 49.38
C SER A 169 -18.06 -8.44 49.23
N GLU A 170 -16.74 -8.61 49.35
CA GLU A 170 -16.08 -9.93 49.27
C GLU A 170 -16.13 -10.67 50.62
N ASP A 171 -16.11 -9.96 51.75
CA ASP A 171 -16.15 -10.56 53.11
C ASP A 171 -17.49 -11.21 53.46
N VAL A 172 -18.61 -10.71 52.91
CA VAL A 172 -19.94 -11.27 53.19
C VAL A 172 -20.17 -12.60 52.47
N ALA A 173 -19.46 -12.88 51.37
CA ALA A 173 -19.54 -14.15 50.64
C ALA A 173 -18.64 -15.25 51.21
N GLN A 174 -17.60 -14.91 52.00
CA GLN A 174 -16.63 -15.87 52.52
C GLN A 174 -16.94 -16.42 53.93
N SER A 175 -17.95 -15.92 54.66
CA SER A 175 -18.25 -16.39 56.03
C SER A 175 -18.97 -17.75 56.14
N ARG A 176 -19.11 -18.50 55.04
CA ARG A 176 -19.64 -19.89 55.04
C ARG A 176 -18.66 -20.91 54.44
N ALA A 177 -17.49 -21.07 55.04
CA ALA A 177 -16.74 -22.33 54.97
C ALA A 177 -15.85 -22.50 56.20
N LYS A 178 -16.04 -23.60 56.94
CA LYS A 178 -15.33 -23.96 58.18
C LYS A 178 -13.94 -24.57 57.91
N THR A 179 -12.92 -23.98 58.52
CA THR A 179 -11.77 -24.54 59.29
C THR A 179 -11.03 -25.82 58.86
N SER A 180 -9.72 -25.70 58.58
CA SER A 180 -8.59 -26.30 59.36
C SER A 180 -7.19 -25.97 58.77
N PRO A 181 -6.07 -26.07 59.55
CA PRO A 181 -4.92 -25.15 59.41
C PRO A 181 -3.56 -25.77 59.00
N ALA A 182 -2.61 -24.85 58.67
CA ALA A 182 -1.13 -24.86 58.78
C ALA A 182 -0.27 -25.11 57.50
N PRO A 183 1.01 -24.66 57.44
CA PRO A 183 1.73 -23.64 58.22
C PRO A 183 2.35 -22.50 57.35
N ALA A 184 2.81 -21.47 58.06
CA ALA A 184 3.38 -20.23 57.54
C ALA A 184 4.77 -20.38 56.89
N VAL A 185 5.01 -19.61 55.82
CA VAL A 185 6.34 -19.25 55.32
C VAL A 185 6.42 -17.73 55.31
N HIS A 186 7.40 -17.21 56.04
CA HIS A 186 7.71 -15.78 56.13
C HIS A 186 8.35 -15.27 54.83
N GLY A 187 7.80 -14.19 54.28
CA GLY A 187 8.39 -13.36 53.23
C GLY A 187 7.95 -11.90 53.46
N GLU A 188 8.91 -10.99 53.40
CA GLU A 188 8.84 -9.58 53.81
C GLU A 188 7.78 -8.72 53.07
N PRO A 189 7.29 -7.65 53.71
CA PRO A 189 6.17 -6.85 53.21
C PRO A 189 6.57 -5.97 52.00
N SER A 190 5.84 -6.13 50.90
CA SER A 190 5.87 -5.19 49.78
C SER A 190 5.19 -3.87 50.18
N ALA A 191 5.79 -2.74 49.78
CA ALA A 191 5.32 -1.39 50.08
C ALA A 191 3.86 -1.15 49.68
N PRO A 192 3.10 -0.30 50.42
CA PRO A 192 1.69 -0.07 50.15
C PRO A 192 1.51 0.62 48.80
N SER A 193 0.74 -0.03 47.91
CA SER A 193 0.18 0.56 46.71
C SER A 193 -0.64 1.80 47.07
N ALA A 194 -0.28 2.95 46.51
CA ALA A 194 -1.07 4.17 46.64
C ALA A 194 -2.51 3.93 46.15
N PRO A 195 -3.54 4.44 46.85
CA PRO A 195 -4.92 4.26 46.43
C PRO A 195 -5.16 4.96 45.09
N SER A 196 -5.57 4.18 44.09
CA SER A 196 -5.99 4.69 42.79
C SER A 196 -7.17 5.66 42.96
N ALA A 197 -7.04 6.86 42.40
CA ALA A 197 -8.09 7.89 42.44
C ALA A 197 -9.45 7.36 41.92
N PRO A 198 -10.59 7.86 42.45
CA PRO A 198 -11.92 7.39 42.11
C PRO A 198 -12.26 7.54 40.62
N LEU A 199 -13.07 6.60 40.13
CA LEU A 199 -13.55 6.39 38.75
C LEU A 199 -14.08 7.65 38.00
N ALA A 200 -14.43 8.73 38.70
CA ALA A 200 -14.92 9.99 38.11
C ALA A 200 -13.86 11.09 37.99
N SER A 201 -12.81 11.08 38.82
CA SER A 201 -11.83 12.19 38.90
C SER A 201 -10.75 12.13 37.82
N SER A 202 -10.66 11.04 37.05
CA SER A 202 -9.60 10.83 36.04
C SER A 202 -9.94 11.35 34.64
N PHE A 203 -11.19 11.74 34.36
CA PHE A 203 -11.60 12.27 33.04
C PHE A 203 -12.46 13.55 33.13
N PRO A 204 -12.01 14.63 33.80
CA PRO A 204 -12.64 15.93 33.62
C PRO A 204 -12.19 16.47 32.26
N GLY A 205 -13.01 16.34 31.22
CA GLY A 205 -12.73 17.03 29.97
C GLY A 205 -13.91 16.99 29.01
N THR A 206 -14.11 18.11 28.33
CA THR A 206 -14.95 18.21 27.14
C THR A 206 -14.37 17.37 26.01
N ALA A 207 -15.20 16.96 25.05
CA ALA A 207 -14.74 16.33 23.82
C ALA A 207 -13.64 17.16 23.14
N LEU A 208 -12.71 16.50 22.44
CA LEU A 208 -11.69 17.21 21.67
C LEU A 208 -12.36 18.05 20.58
N ASP A 209 -11.96 19.31 20.48
CA ASP A 209 -12.32 20.18 19.36
C ASP A 209 -11.09 20.91 18.84
N PHE A 210 -10.35 20.23 17.98
CA PHE A 210 -9.14 20.77 17.37
C PHE A 210 -9.42 21.98 16.48
N ARG A 211 -10.65 22.21 16.02
CA ARG A 211 -10.96 23.44 15.27
C ARG A 211 -10.99 24.65 16.20
N ALA A 212 -11.44 24.49 17.44
CA ALA A 212 -11.38 25.52 18.47
C ALA A 212 -9.94 25.71 18.99
N GLU A 213 -9.20 24.62 19.15
CA GLU A 213 -7.84 24.62 19.71
C GLU A 213 -6.77 25.13 18.71
N PHE A 214 -6.80 24.67 17.46
CA PHE A 214 -5.76 24.95 16.44
C PHE A 214 -6.27 25.82 15.27
N GLY A 215 -7.56 26.11 15.22
CA GLY A 215 -8.17 26.95 14.20
C GLY A 215 -8.44 26.25 12.85
N VAL A 216 -8.97 27.03 11.91
CA VAL A 216 -9.29 26.57 10.55
C VAL A 216 -8.63 27.43 9.47
N ASP A 217 -8.38 26.84 8.30
CA ASP A 217 -7.92 27.54 7.11
C ASP A 217 -9.04 28.38 6.46
N GLU A 218 -8.70 29.08 5.37
CA GLU A 218 -9.62 29.92 4.60
C GLU A 218 -10.84 29.16 4.03
N ASN A 219 -10.73 27.83 3.89
CA ASN A 219 -11.79 26.96 3.39
C ASN A 219 -12.60 26.32 4.54
N GLY A 220 -12.29 26.65 5.79
CA GLY A 220 -12.95 26.09 6.98
C GLY A 220 -12.48 24.68 7.34
N HIS A 221 -11.33 24.23 6.83
CA HIS A 221 -10.70 22.96 7.21
C HIS A 221 -9.76 23.15 8.39
N LEU A 222 -9.55 22.09 9.18
CA LEU A 222 -8.62 22.11 10.30
C LEU A 222 -7.21 22.50 9.84
N ARG A 223 -6.53 23.39 10.57
CA ARG A 223 -5.11 23.70 10.33
C ARG A 223 -4.24 22.55 10.82
N TYR A 224 -3.22 22.19 10.05
CA TYR A 224 -2.31 21.09 10.37
C TYR A 224 -0.91 21.63 10.72
N ALA A 225 -0.18 20.90 11.56
CA ALA A 225 1.21 21.22 11.90
C ALA A 225 2.16 20.98 10.73
N SER A 226 1.81 20.06 9.83
CA SER A 226 2.57 19.73 8.64
C SER A 226 1.68 19.61 7.40
N PRO A 227 2.15 20.05 6.21
CA PRO A 227 1.46 19.82 4.96
C PRO A 227 1.55 18.35 4.50
N HIS A 228 2.40 17.52 5.13
CA HIS A 228 2.55 16.10 4.83
C HIS A 228 1.65 15.23 5.72
N ALA A 229 1.18 14.12 5.16
CA ALA A 229 0.37 13.17 5.91
C ALA A 229 1.31 12.19 6.59
N LEU A 230 1.02 11.83 7.84
CA LEU A 230 1.75 10.79 8.56
C LEU A 230 1.44 9.40 7.98
N ALA A 231 0.20 9.21 7.53
CA ALA A 231 -0.25 7.97 6.92
C ALA A 231 -1.45 8.22 6.01
N GLU A 232 -1.71 7.30 5.08
CA GLU A 232 -2.93 7.30 4.29
C GLU A 232 -3.49 5.89 4.12
N ARG A 233 -4.82 5.77 4.10
CA ARG A 233 -5.50 4.50 3.86
C ARG A 233 -6.82 4.68 3.15
N ARG A 234 -7.13 3.77 2.23
CA ARG A 234 -8.49 3.60 1.71
C ARG A 234 -9.19 2.49 2.47
N PHE A 235 -10.23 2.83 3.22
CA PHE A 235 -11.09 1.86 3.87
C PHE A 235 -12.26 1.48 2.96
N THR A 236 -12.67 0.23 3.02
CA THR A 236 -13.77 -0.37 2.27
C THR A 236 -14.72 -1.11 3.19
N ALA A 237 -15.90 -1.51 2.68
CA ALA A 237 -16.83 -2.37 3.42
C ALA A 237 -16.22 -3.75 3.75
N THR A 238 -15.16 -4.17 3.06
CA THR A 238 -14.41 -5.38 3.42
C THR A 238 -13.60 -5.17 4.68
N ASP A 239 -12.97 -4.00 4.86
CA ASP A 239 -12.26 -3.64 6.09
C ASP A 239 -13.20 -3.61 7.30
N ALA A 240 -14.37 -2.98 7.18
CA ALA A 240 -15.36 -2.95 8.26
C ALA A 240 -15.85 -4.35 8.66
N ARG A 241 -16.11 -5.23 7.67
CA ARG A 241 -16.46 -6.63 7.93
C ARG A 241 -15.29 -7.46 8.46
N HIS A 242 -14.06 -7.11 8.11
CA HIS A 242 -12.87 -7.73 8.68
C HIS A 242 -12.77 -7.35 10.16
N TRP A 243 -12.84 -6.06 10.48
CA TRP A 243 -12.87 -5.57 11.86
C TRP A 243 -13.96 -6.24 12.69
N ALA A 244 -15.20 -6.30 12.18
CA ALA A 244 -16.32 -6.97 12.84
C ALA A 244 -16.04 -8.46 13.15
N ARG A 245 -15.31 -9.16 12.26
CA ARG A 245 -14.89 -10.55 12.49
C ARG A 245 -13.80 -10.67 13.54
N LEU A 246 -12.88 -9.70 13.62
CA LEU A 246 -11.82 -9.66 14.62
C LEU A 246 -12.37 -9.35 16.02
N THR A 247 -13.29 -8.38 16.13
CA THR A 247 -13.73 -7.85 17.43
C THR A 247 -15.06 -8.39 17.91
N GLY A 248 -15.89 -8.89 16.99
CA GLY A 248 -17.26 -9.29 17.27
C GLY A 248 -18.26 -8.13 17.29
N ASP A 249 -17.85 -6.90 16.98
CA ASP A 249 -18.76 -5.77 16.74
C ASP A 249 -19.45 -5.94 15.38
N ILE A 250 -20.61 -6.60 15.40
CA ILE A 250 -21.44 -6.86 14.24
C ILE A 250 -22.59 -5.85 14.10
N ASN A 251 -22.42 -4.62 14.60
CA ASN A 251 -23.44 -3.58 14.43
C ASN A 251 -23.80 -3.42 12.92
N PRO A 252 -25.08 -3.53 12.53
CA PRO A 252 -25.49 -3.51 11.13
C PRO A 252 -25.03 -2.29 10.33
N ILE A 253 -24.77 -1.14 10.96
CA ILE A 253 -24.29 0.06 10.26
C ILE A 253 -22.92 -0.11 9.60
N HIS A 254 -22.13 -1.12 10.02
CA HIS A 254 -20.79 -1.40 9.49
C HIS A 254 -20.78 -2.49 8.41
N LEU A 255 -21.81 -3.34 8.35
CA LEU A 255 -21.77 -4.57 7.57
C LEU A 255 -22.16 -4.38 6.10
N SER A 256 -23.13 -3.51 5.82
CA SER A 256 -23.60 -3.25 4.46
C SER A 256 -24.21 -1.86 4.32
N GLY A 257 -24.17 -1.30 3.11
CA GLY A 257 -24.85 -0.04 2.83
C GLY A 257 -26.37 -0.13 2.95
N ALA A 258 -26.97 -1.31 2.72
CA ALA A 258 -28.41 -1.51 2.87
C ALA A 258 -28.85 -1.41 4.34
N THR A 259 -28.12 -2.07 5.24
CA THR A 259 -28.39 -2.01 6.68
C THR A 259 -28.08 -0.63 7.25
N ALA A 260 -27.00 0.02 6.83
CA ALA A 260 -26.64 1.37 7.30
C ALA A 260 -27.68 2.44 6.92
N ARG A 261 -28.32 2.32 5.74
CA ARG A 261 -29.40 3.23 5.31
C ARG A 261 -30.63 3.19 6.20
N LEU A 262 -30.93 2.04 6.82
CA LEU A 262 -32.02 1.94 7.79
C LEU A 262 -31.80 2.82 9.04
N PHE A 263 -30.56 3.26 9.26
CA PHE A 263 -30.15 4.11 10.38
C PHE A 263 -29.67 5.50 9.93
N GLY A 264 -29.99 5.92 8.69
CA GLY A 264 -29.75 7.28 8.20
C GLY A 264 -28.37 7.53 7.60
N PHE A 265 -27.54 6.50 7.38
CA PHE A 265 -26.25 6.64 6.70
C PHE A 265 -26.37 6.40 5.18
N SER A 266 -25.58 7.13 4.38
CA SER A 266 -25.56 6.97 2.91
C SER A 266 -24.89 5.66 2.44
N GLY A 267 -24.06 5.06 3.30
CA GLY A 267 -23.36 3.80 3.08
C GLY A 267 -22.89 3.18 4.40
N ALA A 268 -22.23 2.02 4.33
CA ALA A 268 -21.64 1.39 5.52
C ALA A 268 -20.59 2.32 6.14
N VAL A 269 -20.49 2.36 7.47
CA VAL A 269 -19.54 3.22 8.18
C VAL A 269 -18.41 2.37 8.74
N LEU A 270 -17.18 2.88 8.80
CA LEU A 270 -16.10 2.20 9.54
C LEU A 270 -16.34 2.28 11.05
N HIS A 271 -15.97 1.23 11.78
CA HIS A 271 -15.99 1.26 13.25
C HIS A 271 -15.06 2.36 13.79
N GLY A 272 -15.52 3.10 14.81
CA GLY A 272 -14.71 4.14 15.46
C GLY A 272 -13.41 3.56 16.03
N ALA A 273 -13.50 2.45 16.76
CA ALA A 273 -12.35 1.73 17.31
C ALA A 273 -11.36 1.22 16.24
N ALA A 274 -11.82 0.97 15.00
CA ALA A 274 -10.92 0.61 13.90
C ALA A 274 -10.08 1.82 13.43
N THR A 275 -10.63 3.03 13.55
CA THR A 275 -9.94 4.27 13.21
C THR A 275 -8.91 4.63 14.27
N ASP A 276 -9.29 4.50 15.56
CA ASP A 276 -8.38 4.62 16.71
C ASP A 276 -7.23 3.62 16.61
N ALA A 277 -7.53 2.33 16.40
CA ALA A 277 -6.52 1.29 16.24
C ALA A 277 -5.56 1.58 15.09
N TRP A 278 -6.06 2.06 13.94
CA TRP A 278 -5.22 2.46 12.83
C TRP A 278 -4.27 3.60 13.23
N ALA A 279 -4.77 4.67 13.85
CA ALA A 279 -3.94 5.78 14.30
C ALA A 279 -2.89 5.35 15.33
N CYS A 280 -3.26 4.56 16.35
CA CYS A 280 -2.31 3.96 17.30
C CYS A 280 -1.20 3.18 16.59
N GLY A 281 -1.57 2.34 15.60
CA GLY A 281 -0.60 1.56 14.84
C GLY A 281 0.37 2.41 14.02
N GLN A 282 -0.08 3.53 13.46
CA GLN A 282 0.78 4.47 12.73
C GLN A 282 1.70 5.29 13.65
N LEU A 283 1.30 5.50 14.91
CA LEU A 283 2.06 6.24 15.92
C LEU A 283 2.91 5.34 16.84
N GLY A 284 2.95 4.03 16.58
CA GLY A 284 3.78 3.12 17.35
C GLY A 284 3.21 2.64 18.69
N VAL A 285 1.99 3.03 19.05
CA VAL A 285 1.36 2.66 20.33
C VAL A 285 0.90 1.20 20.30
N ARG A 286 1.67 0.29 20.91
CA ARG A 286 1.44 -1.17 20.89
C ARG A 286 0.82 -1.69 22.17
N GLY A 287 0.88 -0.91 23.25
CA GLY A 287 0.37 -1.28 24.57
C GLY A 287 1.40 -1.96 25.47
N ASP A 288 2.69 -1.84 25.12
CA ASP A 288 3.80 -2.37 25.90
C ASP A 288 4.23 -1.45 27.05
N ALA A 289 3.71 -0.22 27.09
CA ALA A 289 3.91 0.73 28.17
C ALA A 289 2.59 1.37 28.61
N PRO A 290 2.56 2.01 29.80
CA PRO A 290 1.45 2.86 30.19
C PRO A 290 1.19 3.96 29.17
N GLY A 291 -0.06 4.28 28.92
CA GLY A 291 -0.43 5.29 27.93
C GLY A 291 -1.91 5.63 27.95
N ARG A 292 -2.25 6.76 27.31
CA ARG A 292 -3.60 7.32 27.26
C ARG A 292 -3.98 7.65 25.83
N GLY A 293 -5.26 7.54 25.52
CA GLY A 293 -5.85 7.98 24.26
C GLY A 293 -7.17 8.72 24.50
N GLU A 294 -7.34 9.83 23.81
CA GLU A 294 -8.57 10.61 23.74
C GLU A 294 -9.01 10.70 22.29
N VAL A 295 -10.26 10.33 22.00
CA VAL A 295 -10.77 10.22 20.63
C VAL A 295 -12.16 10.85 20.56
N THR A 296 -12.34 11.79 19.64
CA THR A 296 -13.63 12.42 19.35
C THR A 296 -14.00 12.21 17.89
N PHE A 297 -15.16 11.59 17.66
CA PHE A 297 -15.70 11.26 16.34
C PHE A 297 -16.62 12.38 15.84
N ARG A 298 -16.09 13.28 15.01
CA ARG A 298 -16.85 14.45 14.49
C ARG A 298 -17.77 14.11 13.33
N ALA A 299 -17.38 13.14 12.50
CA ALA A 299 -18.19 12.70 11.37
C ALA A 299 -17.98 11.21 11.08
N PRO A 300 -19.02 10.51 10.57
CA PRO A 300 -18.89 9.11 10.18
C PRO A 300 -17.96 8.95 8.98
N LEU A 301 -17.08 7.95 9.03
CA LEU A 301 -16.26 7.54 7.90
C LEU A 301 -17.05 6.57 7.02
N VAL A 302 -17.79 7.11 6.05
CA VAL A 302 -18.69 6.35 5.16
C VAL A 302 -17.92 5.69 4.02
N LEU A 303 -18.12 4.39 3.82
CA LEU A 303 -17.28 3.53 2.98
C LEU A 303 -17.81 3.38 1.54
N PRO A 304 -16.90 3.25 0.54
CA PRO A 304 -15.45 3.32 0.66
C PRO A 304 -14.93 4.76 0.77
N GLN A 305 -13.90 4.99 1.60
CA GLN A 305 -13.33 6.32 1.83
C GLN A 305 -11.80 6.26 1.84
N LYS A 306 -11.15 7.22 1.17
CA LYS A 306 -9.72 7.48 1.36
C LYS A 306 -9.54 8.56 2.42
N VAL A 307 -8.72 8.26 3.42
CA VAL A 307 -8.41 9.14 4.54
C VAL A 307 -6.90 9.27 4.73
N VAL A 308 -6.50 10.37 5.34
CA VAL A 308 -5.13 10.67 5.74
C VAL A 308 -5.06 10.95 7.24
N LEU A 309 -3.96 10.55 7.87
CA LEU A 309 -3.62 10.91 9.23
C LEU A 309 -2.72 12.16 9.20
N ARG A 310 -3.09 13.20 9.94
CA ARG A 310 -2.41 14.50 9.95
C ARG A 310 -1.97 14.85 11.37
N ALA A 311 -0.73 15.30 11.53
CA ALA A 311 -0.30 15.99 12.75
C ALA A 311 -0.99 17.37 12.82
N VAL A 312 -1.49 17.71 14.01
CA VAL A 312 -2.20 18.98 14.25
C VAL A 312 -1.48 19.85 15.28
N GLY A 313 -0.81 19.22 16.24
CA GLY A 313 -0.08 19.90 17.31
C GLY A 313 1.21 19.16 17.67
N GLU A 314 1.46 19.04 18.97
CA GLU A 314 2.56 18.25 19.52
C GLU A 314 2.43 16.74 19.23
N GLU A 315 3.50 16.01 19.53
CA GLU A 315 3.60 14.58 19.25
C GLU A 315 2.39 13.81 19.79
N GLY A 316 1.76 13.00 18.93
CA GLY A 316 0.58 12.21 19.30
C GLY A 316 -0.76 12.96 19.19
N THR A 317 -0.77 14.23 18.79
CA THR A 317 -1.99 15.00 18.49
C THR A 317 -2.29 14.98 17.00
N VAL A 318 -3.25 14.14 16.59
CA VAL A 318 -3.51 13.82 15.18
C VAL A 318 -5.00 13.88 14.80
N ALA A 319 -5.27 14.16 13.52
CA ALA A 319 -6.61 14.09 12.96
C ALA A 319 -6.69 13.10 11.80
N VAL A 320 -7.80 12.37 11.71
CA VAL A 320 -8.16 11.58 10.53
C VAL A 320 -9.04 12.43 9.63
N VAL A 321 -8.59 12.64 8.39
CA VAL A 321 -9.19 13.59 7.45
C VAL A 321 -9.56 12.87 6.15
N GLU A 322 -10.74 13.18 5.59
CA GLU A 322 -11.08 12.76 4.23
C GLU A 322 -10.13 13.43 3.22
N GLU A 323 -9.38 12.63 2.46
CA GLU A 323 -8.34 13.14 1.55
C GLU A 323 -8.90 14.11 0.50
N ARG A 324 -10.06 13.79 -0.07
CA ARG A 324 -10.62 14.54 -1.21
C ARG A 324 -11.21 15.89 -0.81
N THR A 325 -11.87 15.95 0.34
CA THR A 325 -12.63 17.14 0.76
C THR A 325 -11.89 17.97 1.79
N GLY A 326 -10.90 17.40 2.50
CA GLY A 326 -10.28 18.05 3.66
C GLY A 326 -11.13 18.02 4.93
N ARG A 327 -12.26 17.30 4.92
CA ARG A 327 -13.14 17.18 6.09
C ARG A 327 -12.46 16.33 7.18
N ASP A 328 -12.23 16.92 8.35
CA ASP A 328 -11.77 16.24 9.54
C ASP A 328 -12.88 15.37 10.15
N LEU A 329 -12.61 14.08 10.26
CA LEU A 329 -13.57 13.05 10.67
C LEU A 329 -13.40 12.69 12.14
N VAL A 330 -12.15 12.59 12.62
CA VAL A 330 -11.82 12.16 13.98
C VAL A 330 -10.66 12.99 14.50
N HIS A 331 -10.76 13.47 15.74
CA HIS A 331 -9.68 14.13 16.49
C HIS A 331 -9.15 13.14 17.53
N LEU A 332 -7.83 12.96 17.58
CA LEU A 332 -7.19 11.99 18.46
C LEU A 332 -5.99 12.63 19.15
N ARG A 333 -5.84 12.39 20.45
CA ARG A 333 -4.67 12.76 21.25
C ARG A 333 -4.20 11.55 22.02
N TYR A 334 -2.89 11.26 21.96
CA TYR A 334 -2.28 10.16 22.67
C TYR A 334 -1.13 10.63 23.56
N THR A 335 -0.86 9.88 24.62
CA THR A 335 0.33 10.04 25.45
C THR A 335 0.86 8.68 25.80
N SER A 336 2.07 8.33 25.36
CA SER A 336 2.76 7.09 25.69
C SER A 336 4.25 7.25 25.42
N PRO A 337 5.16 6.62 26.18
CA PRO A 337 6.57 6.56 25.83
C PRO A 337 6.84 5.72 24.57
N GLU A 338 5.85 4.97 24.08
CA GLU A 338 5.91 4.25 22.81
C GLU A 338 5.64 5.15 21.59
N LEU A 339 5.17 6.38 21.81
CA LEU A 339 4.91 7.30 20.71
C LEU A 339 6.18 7.48 19.90
N HIS A 340 6.03 7.18 18.62
CA HIS A 340 6.94 7.61 17.61
C HIS A 340 6.06 8.04 16.45
N GLU A 341 5.98 9.33 16.17
CA GLU A 341 5.39 9.72 14.89
C GLU A 341 6.22 9.07 13.78
N ALA A 342 5.58 8.24 12.96
CA ALA A 342 6.20 7.71 11.75
C ALA A 342 6.41 8.86 10.76
N GLN A 343 7.35 9.76 11.06
CA GLN A 343 7.86 10.78 10.17
C GLN A 343 9.06 10.20 9.41
N ALA A 344 8.88 9.01 8.85
CA ALA A 344 9.90 8.35 8.05
C ALA A 344 9.47 8.38 6.59
N GLY A 345 10.39 8.81 5.75
CA GLY A 345 10.28 8.64 4.31
C GLY A 345 10.25 9.93 3.49
N ILE A 346 10.26 9.73 2.18
CA ILE A 346 10.46 10.77 1.19
C ILE A 346 9.18 11.59 1.01
N VAL A 347 9.29 12.91 1.10
CA VAL A 347 8.18 13.85 0.91
C VAL A 347 8.35 14.70 -0.34
N LEU A 348 7.22 15.10 -0.91
CA LEU A 348 7.20 16.07 -2.01
C LEU A 348 7.52 17.48 -1.51
N PRO A 349 8.14 18.35 -2.31
CA PRO A 349 8.24 19.76 -1.97
C PRO A 349 6.86 20.41 -1.86
N VAL A 350 6.77 21.45 -1.03
CA VAL A 350 5.55 22.23 -0.80
C VAL A 350 5.53 23.41 -1.79
N ARG A 351 4.46 23.52 -2.58
CA ARG A 351 4.16 24.72 -3.38
C ARG A 351 2.76 25.22 -3.01
N GLU A 352 2.63 26.52 -2.79
CA GLU A 352 1.36 27.16 -2.40
C GLU A 352 0.72 26.48 -1.17
N GLY A 353 1.55 26.13 -0.18
CA GLY A 353 1.12 25.49 1.07
C GLY A 353 0.72 24.01 0.95
N LYS A 354 0.89 23.37 -0.22
CA LYS A 354 0.50 21.97 -0.45
C LYS A 354 1.65 21.14 -1.05
N PRO A 355 1.78 19.85 -0.71
CA PRO A 355 2.73 18.96 -1.38
C PRO A 355 2.45 18.89 -2.89
N SER A 356 3.49 19.05 -3.72
CA SER A 356 3.33 19.21 -5.16
C SER A 356 4.25 18.28 -5.96
N SER A 357 3.68 17.29 -6.65
CA SER A 357 4.43 16.45 -7.58
C SER A 357 4.72 17.16 -8.90
N THR A 358 3.97 18.21 -9.25
CA THR A 358 4.26 19.07 -10.39
C THR A 358 5.58 19.81 -10.19
N ALA A 359 5.86 20.27 -8.97
CA ALA A 359 7.12 20.93 -8.64
C ALA A 359 8.35 20.08 -8.98
N VAL A 360 8.22 18.75 -8.88
CA VAL A 360 9.29 17.82 -9.25
C VAL A 360 9.19 17.42 -10.72
N SER A 361 8.06 16.87 -11.17
CA SER A 361 7.92 16.32 -12.54
C SER A 361 8.11 17.38 -13.65
N ARG A 362 7.69 18.63 -13.41
CA ARG A 362 7.94 19.77 -14.29
C ARG A 362 9.33 20.36 -14.03
N GLY A 363 9.74 20.47 -12.76
CA GLY A 363 11.05 20.99 -12.36
C GLY A 363 12.21 20.22 -13.00
N MET A 364 12.11 18.89 -13.09
CA MET A 364 13.07 18.02 -13.80
C MET A 364 13.30 18.42 -15.26
N VAL A 365 12.37 19.15 -15.87
CA VAL A 365 12.48 19.65 -17.25
C VAL A 365 12.89 21.13 -17.25
N GLU A 366 12.31 21.93 -16.35
CA GLU A 366 12.57 23.37 -16.22
C GLU A 366 14.05 23.70 -15.99
N VAL A 367 14.80 22.84 -15.29
CA VAL A 367 16.24 23.04 -15.04
C VAL A 367 17.08 23.16 -16.31
N PHE A 368 16.56 22.74 -17.47
CA PHE A 368 17.25 22.82 -18.76
C PHE A 368 16.73 23.92 -19.68
N ALA A 369 15.67 24.63 -19.31
CA ALA A 369 14.98 25.58 -20.19
C ALA A 369 15.87 26.76 -20.61
N GLU A 370 16.73 27.26 -19.72
CA GLU A 370 17.64 28.37 -20.04
C GLU A 370 18.66 28.02 -21.14
N GLY A 371 18.99 26.73 -21.29
CA GLY A 371 19.97 26.24 -22.26
C GLY A 371 19.39 25.77 -23.59
N ASP A 372 18.06 25.66 -23.72
CA ASP A 372 17.40 25.14 -24.92
C ASP A 372 16.10 25.90 -25.24
N THR A 373 16.12 26.69 -26.31
CA THR A 373 14.99 27.52 -26.72
C THR A 373 13.75 26.71 -27.09
N ALA A 374 13.91 25.55 -27.73
CA ALA A 374 12.77 24.71 -28.12
C ALA A 374 12.09 24.12 -26.89
N LEU A 375 12.88 23.70 -25.89
CA LEU A 375 12.38 23.24 -24.60
C LEU A 375 11.68 24.37 -23.82
N ALA A 376 12.26 25.57 -23.79
CA ALA A 376 11.68 26.72 -23.12
C ALA A 376 10.29 27.07 -23.70
N THR A 377 10.18 27.16 -25.03
CA THR A 377 8.89 27.39 -25.71
C THR A 377 7.88 26.30 -25.38
N ALA A 378 8.30 25.02 -25.43
CA ALA A 378 7.40 23.91 -25.09
C ALA A 378 6.89 23.98 -23.63
N LEU A 379 7.72 24.44 -22.68
CA LEU A 379 7.34 24.60 -21.27
C LEU A 379 6.36 25.75 -21.04
N GLU A 380 6.50 26.85 -21.77
CA GLU A 380 5.57 27.99 -21.73
C GLU A 380 4.18 27.58 -22.22
N GLU A 381 4.12 26.80 -23.30
CA GLU A 381 2.86 26.30 -23.87
C GLU A 381 2.24 25.14 -23.05
N ALA A 382 3.01 24.50 -22.17
CA ALA A 382 2.59 23.32 -21.42
C ALA A 382 1.68 23.65 -20.22
N ILE A 383 0.49 24.20 -20.49
CA ILE A 383 -0.52 24.56 -19.49
C ILE A 383 -1.91 23.97 -19.86
N PRO A 384 -2.58 23.20 -18.98
CA PRO A 384 -2.11 22.73 -17.68
C PRO A 384 -1.15 21.53 -17.82
N TRP A 385 -0.02 21.58 -17.10
CA TRP A 385 1.06 20.57 -17.13
C TRP A 385 0.58 19.11 -17.16
N ARG A 386 -0.43 18.79 -16.35
CA ARG A 386 -1.02 17.44 -16.27
C ARG A 386 -1.46 16.86 -17.62
N ARG A 387 -1.77 17.70 -18.62
CA ARG A 387 -2.26 17.29 -19.95
C ARG A 387 -1.29 17.60 -21.09
N THR A 388 -0.33 18.49 -20.87
CA THR A 388 0.52 19.04 -21.94
C THR A 388 2.01 18.75 -21.74
N TYR A 389 2.38 17.94 -20.73
CA TYR A 389 3.77 17.58 -20.42
C TYR A 389 4.56 16.86 -21.52
N ARG A 390 3.89 16.21 -22.48
CA ARG A 390 4.55 15.29 -23.43
C ARG A 390 5.57 16.01 -24.29
N GLU A 391 5.23 17.17 -24.84
CA GLU A 391 6.12 17.89 -25.75
C GLU A 391 7.41 18.35 -25.02
N PRO A 392 7.35 18.96 -23.83
CA PRO A 392 8.54 19.20 -23.00
C PRO A 392 9.41 17.95 -22.76
N TYR A 393 8.80 16.78 -22.52
CA TYR A 393 9.56 15.53 -22.34
C TYR A 393 10.18 15.00 -23.65
N VAL A 394 9.56 15.25 -24.80
CA VAL A 394 10.14 14.94 -26.12
C VAL A 394 11.35 15.82 -26.38
N GLN A 395 11.24 17.13 -26.10
CA GLN A 395 12.38 18.05 -26.20
C GLN A 395 13.51 17.67 -25.23
N LEU A 396 13.18 17.36 -23.97
CA LEU A 396 14.14 16.82 -23.00
C LEU A 396 14.84 15.55 -23.52
N THR A 397 14.12 14.70 -24.26
CA THR A 397 14.68 13.47 -24.82
C THR A 397 15.77 13.72 -25.87
N ARG A 398 15.74 14.87 -26.56
CA ARG A 398 16.77 15.26 -27.54
C ARG A 398 18.07 15.67 -26.86
N ILE A 399 17.96 16.34 -25.72
CA ILE A 399 19.14 16.83 -24.98
C ILE A 399 19.72 15.77 -24.04
N ASP A 400 18.91 14.86 -23.51
CA ASP A 400 19.36 13.77 -22.63
C ASP A 400 19.64 12.44 -23.37
N ASP A 401 19.84 12.53 -24.68
CA ASP A 401 20.33 11.41 -25.48
C ASP A 401 21.70 10.96 -24.94
N PRO A 402 21.86 9.69 -24.52
CA PRO A 402 23.14 9.19 -24.03
C PRO A 402 24.30 9.30 -25.03
N ALA A 403 24.01 9.48 -26.33
CA ALA A 403 25.03 9.77 -27.33
C ALA A 403 25.76 11.11 -27.08
N HIS A 404 25.16 12.04 -26.33
CA HIS A 404 25.75 13.33 -25.95
C HIS A 404 26.45 13.31 -24.58
N GLY A 405 26.57 12.15 -23.94
CA GLY A 405 27.15 11.98 -22.60
C GLY A 405 26.13 12.12 -21.47
N ALA A 406 26.59 11.95 -20.22
CA ALA A 406 25.70 11.84 -19.06
C ALA A 406 25.45 13.15 -18.31
N GLN A 407 25.95 14.30 -18.77
CA GLN A 407 25.86 15.55 -18.00
C GLN A 407 24.43 16.00 -17.73
N VAL A 408 23.54 15.94 -18.73
CA VAL A 408 22.11 16.28 -18.57
C VAL A 408 21.45 15.34 -17.55
N ALA A 409 21.77 14.04 -17.64
CA ALA A 409 21.29 13.04 -16.70
C ALA A 409 21.76 13.32 -15.26
N ARG A 410 23.04 13.68 -15.05
CA ARG A 410 23.58 14.07 -13.74
C ARG A 410 22.84 15.27 -13.16
N THR A 411 22.72 16.36 -13.92
CA THR A 411 22.01 17.57 -13.47
C THR A 411 20.55 17.28 -13.10
N GLY A 412 19.87 16.44 -13.89
CA GLY A 412 18.50 16.04 -13.62
C GLY A 412 18.35 15.21 -12.34
N LEU A 413 19.28 14.29 -12.08
CA LEU A 413 19.31 13.52 -10.83
C LEU A 413 19.66 14.41 -9.64
N ASP A 414 20.63 15.32 -9.78
CA ASP A 414 20.98 16.28 -8.73
C ASP A 414 19.76 17.12 -8.34
N PHE A 415 18.98 17.61 -9.30
CA PHE A 415 17.72 18.30 -9.03
C PHE A 415 16.77 17.44 -8.18
N VAL A 416 16.56 16.17 -8.55
CA VAL A 416 15.68 15.26 -7.80
C VAL A 416 16.18 15.06 -6.36
N HIS A 417 17.49 14.85 -6.18
CA HIS A 417 18.10 14.57 -4.87
C HIS A 417 18.15 15.76 -3.93
N HIS A 418 18.18 16.98 -4.44
CA HIS A 418 18.11 18.20 -3.63
C HIS A 418 16.67 18.69 -3.42
N THR A 419 15.74 18.37 -4.32
CA THR A 419 14.35 18.82 -4.23
C THR A 419 13.50 17.92 -3.33
N LEU A 420 13.75 16.61 -3.35
CA LEU A 420 13.08 15.66 -2.47
C LEU A 420 13.86 15.53 -1.16
N THR A 421 13.13 15.53 -0.06
CA THR A 421 13.68 15.40 1.28
C THR A 421 12.99 14.28 2.04
N LEU A 422 13.58 13.86 3.15
CA LEU A 422 12.85 13.18 4.20
C LEU A 422 11.94 14.17 4.96
N HIS A 423 11.07 13.65 5.82
CA HIS A 423 10.17 14.44 6.66
C HIS A 423 10.88 15.44 7.58
N ASP A 424 12.10 15.13 8.02
CA ASP A 424 12.95 16.00 8.84
C ASP A 424 13.68 17.10 8.04
N GLY A 425 13.47 17.13 6.72
CA GLY A 425 14.08 18.09 5.80
C GLY A 425 15.41 17.64 5.22
N THR A 426 15.95 16.48 5.60
CA THR A 426 17.21 15.97 5.02
C THR A 426 17.05 15.66 3.53
N PRO A 427 17.83 16.28 2.62
CA PRO A 427 17.81 15.97 1.20
C PRO A 427 18.28 14.53 0.90
N LEU A 428 17.78 13.93 -0.19
CA LEU A 428 18.23 12.58 -0.59
C LEU A 428 19.72 12.52 -0.94
N ALA A 429 20.30 13.64 -1.38
CA ALA A 429 21.73 13.80 -1.64
C ALA A 429 22.60 13.54 -0.40
N GLU A 430 22.08 13.84 0.80
CA GLU A 430 22.82 13.75 2.06
C GLU A 430 22.73 12.36 2.70
N LEU A 431 21.86 11.49 2.21
CA LEU A 431 21.69 10.15 2.76
C LEU A 431 22.96 9.31 2.63
N ARG A 432 23.21 8.49 3.65
CA ARG A 432 24.30 7.50 3.71
C ARG A 432 23.76 6.14 4.14
N PRO A 433 24.35 5.02 3.71
CA PRO A 433 23.89 3.70 4.12
C PRO A 433 23.93 3.55 5.63
N ARG A 434 22.86 2.98 6.20
CA ARG A 434 22.77 2.73 7.63
C ARG A 434 23.62 1.53 8.04
N ALA A 435 24.58 1.74 8.93
CA ALA A 435 25.39 0.66 9.49
C ALA A 435 24.57 -0.29 10.37
N GLY A 436 25.07 -1.53 10.53
CA GLY A 436 24.49 -2.49 11.49
C GLY A 436 23.14 -3.07 11.08
N ALA A 437 22.87 -3.20 9.78
CA ALA A 437 21.64 -3.79 9.29
C ALA A 437 21.43 -5.22 9.87
N PRO A 438 20.24 -5.53 10.41
CA PRO A 438 19.95 -6.85 10.96
C PRO A 438 19.94 -7.90 9.84
N ARG A 439 20.23 -9.15 10.20
CA ARG A 439 20.08 -10.27 9.26
C ARG A 439 18.60 -10.47 8.94
N GLY A 440 18.27 -10.39 7.64
CA GLY A 440 16.95 -10.74 7.12
C GLY A 440 16.68 -12.25 7.18
N GLU A 441 15.44 -12.64 6.86
CA GLU A 441 15.07 -14.07 6.72
C GLU A 441 15.79 -14.69 5.51
N ILE A 442 16.19 -15.96 5.62
CA ILE A 442 16.77 -16.72 4.53
C ILE A 442 15.91 -17.95 4.25
N VAL A 443 15.36 -18.01 3.03
CA VAL A 443 14.65 -19.18 2.49
C VAL A 443 15.56 -19.89 1.51
N ARG A 444 15.75 -21.20 1.74
CA ARG A 444 16.53 -22.07 0.86
C ARG A 444 15.57 -22.95 0.07
N GLY A 445 15.74 -22.94 -1.24
CA GLY A 445 15.06 -23.86 -2.14
C GLY A 445 15.37 -25.31 -1.83
N THR A 446 14.46 -26.20 -2.22
CA THR A 446 14.53 -27.65 -1.94
C THR A 446 14.67 -28.49 -3.21
N THR A 447 14.73 -27.86 -4.38
CA THR A 447 14.81 -28.54 -5.68
C THR A 447 16.17 -28.32 -6.35
N VAL A 448 16.40 -28.99 -7.49
CA VAL A 448 17.59 -28.78 -8.32
C VAL A 448 17.31 -27.73 -9.39
N PRO A 449 18.34 -26.98 -9.86
CA PRO A 449 18.16 -25.94 -10.87
C PRO A 449 17.45 -26.48 -12.12
N CYS A 450 16.40 -25.78 -12.56
CA CYS A 450 15.77 -26.08 -13.82
C CYS A 450 16.46 -25.33 -14.98
N PRO A 451 16.35 -25.84 -16.22
CA PRO A 451 16.72 -25.06 -17.40
C PRO A 451 15.97 -23.72 -17.46
N PHE A 452 16.51 -22.76 -18.20
CA PHE A 452 15.80 -21.51 -18.49
C PHE A 452 14.52 -21.80 -19.28
N THR A 453 13.37 -21.43 -18.72
CA THR A 453 12.05 -21.62 -19.33
C THR A 453 11.24 -20.34 -19.29
N VAL A 454 10.48 -20.06 -20.35
CA VAL A 454 9.61 -18.90 -20.44
C VAL A 454 8.15 -19.37 -20.48
N PRO A 455 7.28 -18.91 -19.55
CA PRO A 455 5.86 -19.23 -19.56
C PRO A 455 5.13 -18.34 -20.58
N PHE A 456 4.22 -18.92 -21.36
CA PHE A 456 3.35 -18.22 -22.30
C PHE A 456 1.88 -18.54 -22.03
N ARG A 457 0.98 -17.56 -22.21
CA ARG A 457 -0.46 -17.72 -21.93
C ARG A 457 -1.36 -17.29 -23.09
N GLY A 458 -2.45 -18.02 -23.27
CA GLY A 458 -3.55 -17.62 -24.15
C GLY A 458 -3.17 -17.45 -25.62
N ARG A 459 -3.14 -16.19 -26.10
CA ARG A 459 -2.80 -15.86 -27.50
C ARG A 459 -1.30 -15.77 -27.77
N GLU A 460 -0.49 -15.75 -26.71
CA GLU A 460 0.97 -15.76 -26.83
C GLU A 460 1.47 -17.16 -27.23
N ILE A 461 0.70 -18.21 -26.91
CA ILE A 461 1.04 -19.59 -27.25
C ILE A 461 1.00 -19.76 -28.79
N PRO A 462 2.12 -20.16 -29.43
CA PRO A 462 2.17 -20.42 -30.86
C PRO A 462 1.16 -21.48 -31.27
N GLU A 463 0.47 -21.28 -32.39
CA GLU A 463 -0.60 -22.20 -32.83
C GLU A 463 -0.10 -23.64 -33.01
N HIS A 464 1.10 -23.81 -33.58
CA HIS A 464 1.75 -25.11 -33.73
C HIS A 464 2.27 -25.71 -32.40
N LEU A 465 2.48 -24.89 -31.36
CA LEU A 465 2.88 -25.33 -30.01
C LEU A 465 1.70 -25.39 -29.03
N ARG A 466 0.45 -25.14 -29.46
CA ARG A 466 -0.72 -25.35 -28.61
C ARG A 466 -0.86 -26.81 -28.17
N GLY A 467 -0.25 -27.76 -28.87
CA GLY A 467 -0.16 -29.18 -28.47
C GLY A 467 1.04 -29.55 -27.60
N ALA A 468 1.91 -28.59 -27.21
CA ALA A 468 3.16 -28.86 -26.51
C ALA A 468 2.97 -29.47 -25.11
N THR A 469 4.02 -30.16 -24.64
CA THR A 469 3.99 -31.16 -23.57
C THR A 469 4.14 -30.62 -22.14
N ARG A 470 4.65 -29.39 -21.94
CA ARG A 470 4.80 -28.79 -20.59
C ARG A 470 3.79 -27.69 -20.33
N ARG A 471 2.81 -28.02 -19.49
CA ARG A 471 1.77 -27.09 -19.02
C ARG A 471 1.75 -27.05 -17.50
N ASP A 472 1.27 -25.95 -16.94
CA ASP A 472 0.92 -25.92 -15.52
C ASP A 472 -0.27 -26.86 -15.23
N ALA A 473 -0.51 -27.16 -13.95
CA ALA A 473 -1.57 -28.08 -13.53
C ALA A 473 -2.98 -27.69 -14.01
N ARG A 474 -3.20 -26.41 -14.33
CA ARG A 474 -4.47 -25.88 -14.82
C ARG A 474 -4.55 -25.78 -16.35
N GLY A 475 -3.43 -26.01 -17.06
CA GLY A 475 -3.34 -25.82 -18.50
C GLY A 475 -3.45 -24.36 -18.96
N GLU A 476 -3.26 -23.40 -18.06
CA GLU A 476 -3.30 -21.97 -18.36
C GLU A 476 -2.02 -21.48 -19.03
N TYR A 477 -0.86 -22.06 -18.67
CA TYR A 477 0.46 -21.68 -19.20
C TYR A 477 1.10 -22.83 -19.97
N VAL A 478 1.81 -22.49 -21.06
CA VAL A 478 2.73 -23.37 -21.78
C VAL A 478 4.15 -22.87 -21.54
N TYR A 479 5.05 -23.75 -21.13
CA TYR A 479 6.44 -23.41 -20.84
C TYR A 479 7.32 -23.81 -22.01
N LEU A 480 7.98 -22.84 -22.65
CA LEU A 480 8.94 -23.08 -23.73
C LEU A 480 10.37 -22.99 -23.20
N SER A 481 11.26 -23.81 -23.77
CA SER A 481 12.68 -23.88 -23.42
C SER A 481 13.48 -24.41 -24.61
N GLY A 482 14.80 -24.17 -24.64
CA GLY A 482 15.63 -24.72 -25.71
C GLY A 482 15.18 -24.22 -27.09
N THR A 483 15.24 -25.11 -28.08
CA THR A 483 14.88 -24.84 -29.48
C THR A 483 13.46 -24.27 -29.64
N GLU A 484 12.47 -24.77 -28.90
CA GLU A 484 11.07 -24.30 -29.02
C GLU A 484 10.94 -22.81 -28.65
N LEU A 485 11.70 -22.35 -27.66
CA LEU A 485 11.74 -20.95 -27.27
C LEU A 485 12.40 -20.10 -28.36
N LEU A 486 13.55 -20.56 -28.89
CA LEU A 486 14.31 -19.84 -29.90
C LEU A 486 13.55 -19.72 -31.23
N GLU A 487 12.89 -20.78 -31.69
CA GLU A 487 12.01 -20.74 -32.87
C GLU A 487 10.87 -19.73 -32.68
N HIS A 488 10.31 -19.65 -31.48
CA HIS A 488 9.25 -18.69 -31.20
C HIS A 488 9.76 -17.24 -31.21
N LEU A 489 10.92 -16.99 -30.61
CA LEU A 489 11.54 -15.66 -30.58
C LEU A 489 11.99 -15.21 -31.98
N ALA A 490 12.51 -16.12 -32.81
CA ALA A 490 12.84 -15.85 -34.21
C ALA A 490 11.62 -15.42 -35.02
N LEU A 491 10.45 -16.01 -34.77
CA LEU A 491 9.20 -15.56 -35.37
C LEU A 491 8.82 -14.14 -34.93
N TRP A 492 9.03 -13.79 -33.66
CA TRP A 492 8.76 -12.44 -33.15
C TRP A 492 9.71 -11.41 -33.75
N GLU A 493 10.99 -11.73 -33.90
CA GLU A 493 11.98 -10.88 -34.56
C GLU A 493 11.61 -10.63 -36.02
N ALA A 494 11.28 -11.69 -36.78
CA ALA A 494 10.84 -11.57 -38.18
C ALA A 494 9.55 -10.73 -38.34
N GLN A 495 8.73 -10.67 -37.29
CA GLN A 495 7.53 -9.82 -37.23
C GLN A 495 7.80 -8.40 -36.71
N GLY A 496 9.04 -8.07 -36.35
CA GLY A 496 9.43 -6.78 -35.78
C GLY A 496 8.90 -6.54 -34.37
N ARG A 497 8.59 -7.59 -33.60
CA ARG A 497 8.06 -7.48 -32.23
C ARG A 497 9.15 -7.37 -31.16
N VAL A 498 10.34 -7.86 -31.46
CA VAL A 498 11.53 -7.73 -30.62
C VAL A 498 12.69 -7.25 -31.49
N ARG A 499 13.66 -6.58 -30.89
CA ARG A 499 14.88 -6.14 -31.59
C ARG A 499 15.85 -7.30 -31.79
N PRO A 500 16.71 -7.28 -32.83
CA PRO A 500 17.62 -8.38 -33.10
C PRO A 500 18.55 -8.77 -31.95
N GLY A 501 18.97 -7.79 -31.13
CA GLY A 501 19.80 -8.06 -29.96
C GLY A 501 19.13 -8.97 -28.91
N VAL A 502 17.80 -9.06 -28.90
CA VAL A 502 17.05 -9.92 -27.96
C VAL A 502 17.25 -11.40 -28.30
N LEU A 503 17.10 -11.78 -29.57
CA LEU A 503 17.22 -13.17 -29.99
C LEU A 503 18.66 -13.66 -29.79
N THR A 504 19.65 -12.84 -30.17
CA THR A 504 21.07 -13.16 -29.96
C THR A 504 21.37 -13.42 -28.49
N ALA A 505 20.98 -12.50 -27.60
CA ALA A 505 21.23 -12.63 -26.17
C ALA A 505 20.56 -13.87 -25.55
N LEU A 506 19.28 -14.11 -25.89
CA LEU A 506 18.55 -15.25 -25.32
C LEU A 506 18.97 -16.60 -25.92
N THR A 507 19.50 -16.62 -27.15
CA THR A 507 20.12 -17.82 -27.73
C THR A 507 21.28 -18.27 -26.86
N GLU A 508 22.18 -17.35 -26.52
CA GLU A 508 23.34 -17.67 -25.70
C GLU A 508 22.97 -18.13 -24.29
N VAL A 509 21.98 -17.49 -23.65
CA VAL A 509 21.48 -17.90 -22.34
C VAL A 509 20.85 -19.30 -22.38
N VAL A 510 20.17 -19.65 -23.48
CA VAL A 510 19.58 -20.98 -23.68
C VAL A 510 20.66 -22.04 -23.92
N GLU A 511 21.71 -21.71 -24.67
CA GLU A 511 22.83 -22.60 -24.99
C GLU A 511 23.79 -22.80 -23.80
N ASN A 512 23.88 -21.82 -22.90
CA ASN A 512 24.77 -21.81 -21.74
C ASN A 512 23.97 -21.62 -20.42
N PRO A 513 23.17 -22.63 -20.01
CA PRO A 513 22.20 -22.49 -18.91
C PRO A 513 22.84 -22.20 -17.54
N GLU A 514 24.12 -22.49 -17.35
CA GLU A 514 24.89 -22.15 -16.15
C GLU A 514 25.01 -20.64 -15.92
N MET A 515 24.90 -19.81 -16.97
CA MET A 515 24.88 -18.34 -16.85
C MET A 515 23.79 -17.88 -15.88
N MET A 516 22.63 -18.54 -15.88
CA MET A 516 21.47 -18.22 -15.05
C MET A 516 21.68 -18.46 -13.55
N ARG A 517 22.75 -19.17 -13.16
CA ARG A 517 23.07 -19.44 -11.75
C ARG A 517 23.68 -18.23 -11.05
N LEU A 518 24.33 -17.34 -11.82
CA LEU A 518 25.01 -16.14 -11.33
C LEU A 518 25.89 -16.44 -10.10
N GLU A 519 26.75 -17.46 -10.22
CA GLU A 519 27.59 -17.90 -9.10
C GLU A 519 28.45 -16.76 -8.56
N GLY A 520 28.59 -16.68 -7.23
CA GLY A 520 29.29 -15.60 -6.56
C GLY A 520 28.48 -14.31 -6.36
N ARG A 521 27.36 -14.10 -7.08
CA ARG A 521 26.57 -12.87 -7.01
C ARG A 521 25.33 -12.99 -6.11
N THR A 522 24.86 -11.86 -5.58
CA THR A 522 23.53 -11.70 -4.99
C THR A 522 22.73 -10.70 -5.81
N VAL A 523 21.61 -11.14 -6.38
CA VAL A 523 20.70 -10.26 -7.12
C VAL A 523 19.68 -9.65 -6.16
N ALA A 524 19.93 -8.43 -5.71
CA ALA A 524 19.01 -7.61 -4.95
C ALA A 524 17.92 -7.04 -5.86
N VAL A 525 16.67 -7.42 -5.65
CA VAL A 525 15.54 -6.96 -6.45
C VAL A 525 14.69 -6.00 -5.63
N LEU A 526 14.74 -4.71 -6.01
CA LEU A 526 13.83 -3.69 -5.50
C LEU A 526 12.44 -3.94 -6.06
N GLY A 527 11.49 -4.27 -5.17
CA GLY A 527 10.17 -4.72 -5.57
C GLY A 527 10.13 -6.20 -5.96
N ALA A 528 10.80 -7.08 -5.23
CA ALA A 528 10.87 -8.52 -5.56
C ALA A 528 9.51 -9.24 -5.68
N GLY A 529 8.47 -8.71 -5.04
CA GLY A 529 7.09 -9.19 -5.20
C GLY A 529 6.33 -8.62 -6.40
N ALA A 530 6.95 -7.74 -7.20
CA ALA A 530 6.35 -7.14 -8.38
C ALA A 530 6.11 -8.20 -9.46
N GLU A 531 5.09 -7.96 -10.31
CA GLU A 531 4.71 -8.90 -11.38
C GLU A 531 5.76 -9.04 -12.47
N LEU A 532 6.60 -8.01 -12.67
CA LEU A 532 7.72 -8.05 -13.62
C LEU A 532 9.04 -8.46 -12.95
N SER A 533 9.02 -8.84 -11.66
CA SER A 533 10.24 -9.19 -10.95
C SER A 533 10.95 -10.39 -11.61
N PRO A 534 12.29 -10.34 -11.80
CA PRO A 534 13.04 -11.49 -12.30
C PRO A 534 13.24 -12.56 -11.22
N ALA A 535 12.89 -12.26 -9.96
CA ALA A 535 13.16 -13.13 -8.81
C ALA A 535 12.63 -14.56 -8.97
N PRO A 536 11.39 -14.82 -9.45
CA PRO A 536 10.91 -16.19 -9.62
C PRO A 536 11.75 -17.01 -10.60
N THR A 537 12.14 -16.42 -11.73
CA THR A 537 12.97 -17.08 -12.76
C THR A 537 14.38 -17.35 -12.24
N LEU A 538 15.02 -16.34 -11.63
CA LEU A 538 16.36 -16.47 -11.07
C LEU A 538 16.42 -17.51 -9.94
N LEU A 539 15.41 -17.56 -9.07
CA LEU A 539 15.32 -18.58 -8.02
C LEU A 539 15.15 -19.98 -8.62
N ALA A 540 14.32 -20.14 -9.65
CA ALA A 540 14.10 -21.43 -10.32
C ALA A 540 15.39 -21.98 -10.95
N THR A 541 16.24 -21.11 -11.51
CA THR A 541 17.53 -21.48 -12.11
C THR A 541 18.68 -21.59 -11.10
N GLY A 542 18.42 -21.40 -9.80
CA GLY A 542 19.40 -21.63 -8.74
C GLY A 542 20.18 -20.41 -8.24
N ALA A 543 19.83 -19.20 -8.70
CA ALA A 543 20.51 -17.99 -8.27
C ALA A 543 20.19 -17.60 -6.82
N ARG A 544 21.03 -16.72 -6.26
CA ARG A 544 20.79 -16.08 -4.96
C ARG A 544 20.12 -14.72 -5.20
N VAL A 545 18.93 -14.56 -4.63
CA VAL A 545 18.12 -13.34 -4.74
C VAL A 545 17.95 -12.71 -3.36
N ALA A 546 18.09 -11.39 -3.26
CA ALA A 546 17.68 -10.61 -2.11
C ALA A 546 16.44 -9.79 -2.45
N GLY A 547 15.31 -10.12 -1.83
CA GLY A 547 14.04 -9.46 -2.08
C GLY A 547 13.82 -8.26 -1.18
N VAL A 548 13.87 -7.06 -1.76
CA VAL A 548 13.40 -5.83 -1.11
C VAL A 548 11.91 -5.67 -1.40
N GLY A 549 11.14 -5.65 -0.33
CA GLY A 549 9.70 -5.46 -0.33
C GLY A 549 9.18 -5.64 1.09
N ARG A 550 8.04 -5.01 1.41
CA ARG A 550 7.38 -5.19 2.70
C ARG A 550 7.12 -6.68 2.97
N SER A 551 7.77 -7.21 4.00
CA SER A 551 7.83 -8.64 4.32
C SER A 551 6.44 -9.26 4.54
N GLU A 552 5.54 -8.46 5.09
CA GLU A 552 4.15 -8.72 5.40
C GLU A 552 3.20 -8.49 4.22
N SER A 553 3.71 -8.11 3.05
CA SER A 553 2.88 -8.00 1.85
C SER A 553 2.47 -9.38 1.33
N ARG A 554 1.27 -9.49 0.74
CA ARG A 554 0.81 -10.71 0.07
C ARG A 554 1.79 -11.17 -1.03
N ARG A 555 2.34 -10.20 -1.77
CA ARG A 555 3.29 -10.43 -2.86
C ARG A 555 4.58 -11.07 -2.33
N MET A 556 5.17 -10.53 -1.25
CA MET A 556 6.36 -11.14 -0.64
C MET A 556 6.09 -12.51 -0.02
N ARG A 557 4.94 -12.73 0.64
CA ARG A 557 4.55 -14.08 1.11
C ARG A 557 4.43 -15.08 -0.03
N THR A 558 3.93 -14.66 -1.19
CA THR A 558 3.79 -15.51 -2.37
C THR A 558 5.16 -15.87 -2.95
N LEU A 559 6.07 -14.90 -3.06
CA LEU A 559 7.46 -15.14 -3.46
C LEU A 559 8.17 -16.08 -2.48
N ARG A 560 8.02 -15.85 -1.17
CA ARG A 560 8.57 -16.70 -0.10
C ARG A 560 8.13 -18.15 -0.25
N ALA A 561 6.83 -18.38 -0.48
CA ALA A 561 6.28 -19.72 -0.68
C ALA A 561 6.85 -20.37 -1.95
N ARG A 562 6.89 -19.64 -3.07
CA ARG A 562 7.50 -20.13 -4.32
C ARG A 562 8.98 -20.47 -4.16
N ALA A 563 9.75 -19.67 -3.41
CA ALA A 563 11.18 -19.89 -3.23
C ALA A 563 11.51 -21.26 -2.63
N LEU A 564 10.65 -21.81 -1.75
CA LEU A 564 10.82 -23.15 -1.19
C LEU A 564 10.77 -24.26 -2.25
N GLU A 565 10.04 -24.03 -3.35
CA GLU A 565 9.84 -24.97 -4.46
C GLU A 565 10.90 -24.81 -5.57
N THR A 566 11.87 -23.91 -5.39
CA THR A 566 12.94 -23.63 -6.36
C THR A 566 14.30 -24.17 -5.91
N ALA A 567 15.34 -23.96 -6.72
CA ALA A 567 16.71 -24.35 -6.40
C ALA A 567 17.52 -23.22 -5.74
N GLY A 568 17.07 -21.98 -5.90
CA GLY A 568 17.78 -20.79 -5.46
C GLY A 568 17.64 -20.50 -3.97
N LYS A 569 18.21 -19.35 -3.58
CA LYS A 569 18.17 -18.87 -2.20
C LYS A 569 17.59 -17.47 -2.17
N LEU A 570 16.53 -17.27 -1.39
CA LEU A 570 15.90 -15.96 -1.19
C LEU A 570 16.29 -15.39 0.17
N HIS A 571 16.95 -14.23 0.17
CA HIS A 571 17.11 -13.37 1.33
C HIS A 571 15.93 -12.38 1.35
N ILE A 572 15.22 -12.23 2.46
CA ILE A 572 14.09 -11.30 2.58
C ILE A 572 14.50 -10.14 3.47
N ALA A 573 14.23 -8.92 3.01
CA ALA A 573 14.52 -7.71 3.77
C ALA A 573 13.86 -7.78 5.16
N PRO A 574 14.58 -7.37 6.23
CA PRO A 574 14.00 -7.33 7.56
C PRO A 574 12.87 -6.29 7.66
N PRO A 575 11.96 -6.40 8.65
CA PRO A 575 10.92 -5.39 8.87
C PRO A 575 11.50 -3.97 8.97
N GLY A 576 10.94 -3.02 8.23
CA GLY A 576 11.46 -1.64 8.14
C GLY A 576 12.55 -1.41 7.08
N PHE A 577 13.05 -2.46 6.42
CA PHE A 577 14.09 -2.40 5.38
C PHE A 577 13.57 -2.82 4.00
N GLY A 578 12.25 -2.90 3.84
CA GLY A 578 11.57 -3.38 2.63
C GLY A 578 10.94 -2.29 1.77
N ASP A 579 11.13 -1.01 2.12
CA ASP A 579 10.48 0.13 1.46
C ASP A 579 11.47 1.27 1.25
N VAL A 580 11.83 1.50 -0.02
CA VAL A 580 12.80 2.52 -0.44
C VAL A 580 12.28 3.94 -0.24
N THR A 581 10.97 4.13 -0.08
CA THR A 581 10.39 5.44 0.23
C THR A 581 10.38 5.72 1.71
N ALA A 582 10.29 4.70 2.56
CA ALA A 582 10.26 4.87 4.00
C ALA A 582 11.66 4.98 4.61
N ALA A 583 12.61 4.16 4.15
CA ALA A 583 13.96 4.09 4.73
C ALA A 583 15.03 3.70 3.68
N PRO A 584 15.31 4.55 2.68
CA PRO A 584 16.30 4.27 1.64
C PRO A 584 17.71 4.00 2.20
N ASP A 585 18.12 4.71 3.25
CA ASP A 585 19.39 4.51 3.97
C ASP A 585 19.50 3.11 4.57
N ALA A 586 18.41 2.62 5.19
CA ALA A 586 18.32 1.30 5.78
C ALA A 586 18.40 0.21 4.70
N VAL A 587 17.64 0.38 3.61
CA VAL A 587 17.68 -0.55 2.47
C VAL A 587 19.10 -0.67 1.93
N ALA A 588 19.77 0.46 1.65
CA ALA A 588 21.15 0.46 1.14
C ALA A 588 22.13 -0.24 2.10
N GLY A 589 22.06 0.08 3.39
CA GLY A 589 22.87 -0.57 4.42
C GLY A 589 22.66 -2.09 4.51
N TRP A 590 21.41 -2.55 4.34
CA TRP A 590 21.13 -3.97 4.28
C TRP A 590 21.69 -4.63 3.03
N LEU A 591 21.54 -4.00 1.85
CA LEU A 591 22.08 -4.52 0.60
C LEU A 591 23.60 -4.70 0.67
N LEU A 592 24.32 -3.71 1.19
CA LEU A 592 25.78 -3.76 1.38
C LEU A 592 26.23 -4.83 2.38
N SER A 593 25.34 -5.32 3.24
CA SER A 593 25.64 -6.41 4.19
C SER A 593 25.50 -7.81 3.58
N LEU A 594 24.98 -7.93 2.36
CA LEU A 594 24.72 -9.21 1.71
C LEU A 594 26.01 -9.85 1.17
N PRO A 595 26.05 -11.19 1.08
CA PRO A 595 27.27 -11.89 0.66
C PRO A 595 27.49 -11.85 -0.86
N GLY A 596 28.75 -11.72 -1.29
CA GLY A 596 29.14 -11.80 -2.71
C GLY A 596 28.85 -10.51 -3.48
N ASP A 597 29.15 -10.51 -4.78
CA ASP A 597 29.03 -9.31 -5.60
C ASP A 597 27.55 -8.94 -5.79
N LEU A 598 27.24 -7.66 -5.69
CA LEU A 598 25.86 -7.19 -5.73
C LEU A 598 25.41 -6.89 -7.15
N VAL A 599 24.17 -7.28 -7.45
CA VAL A 599 23.41 -6.77 -8.59
C VAL A 599 22.13 -6.15 -8.04
N VAL A 600 21.88 -4.86 -8.26
CA VAL A 600 20.64 -4.21 -7.82
C VAL A 600 19.72 -4.00 -9.02
N VAL A 601 18.54 -4.62 -8.98
CA VAL A 601 17.52 -4.56 -10.04
C VAL A 601 16.34 -3.72 -9.55
N ASP A 602 16.02 -2.64 -10.26
CA ASP A 602 14.83 -1.86 -10.01
C ASP A 602 13.63 -2.37 -10.82
N THR A 603 12.62 -2.88 -10.12
CA THR A 603 11.35 -3.36 -10.69
C THR A 603 10.15 -2.65 -10.09
N LEU A 604 10.38 -1.54 -9.39
CA LEU A 604 9.37 -0.86 -8.61
C LEU A 604 8.33 -0.17 -9.50
N TYR A 605 7.11 -0.06 -8.96
CA TYR A 605 6.01 0.67 -9.55
C TYR A 605 5.05 1.11 -8.46
N ALA A 606 4.50 2.32 -8.59
CA ALA A 606 3.38 2.78 -7.77
C ALA A 606 2.44 3.66 -8.61
N PRO A 607 1.17 3.85 -8.20
CA PRO A 607 0.25 4.72 -8.91
C PRO A 607 0.45 6.20 -8.56
N GLY A 608 0.33 7.08 -9.56
CA GLY A 608 0.30 8.54 -9.37
C GLY A 608 1.63 9.12 -8.91
N TYR A 609 1.59 10.11 -8.00
CA TYR A 609 2.81 10.77 -7.52
C TYR A 609 3.73 9.86 -6.70
N LYS A 610 3.19 8.78 -6.10
CA LYS A 610 4.00 7.84 -5.35
C LYS A 610 5.04 7.15 -6.23
N PHE A 611 4.79 7.02 -7.53
CA PHE A 611 5.77 6.41 -8.42
C PHE A 611 7.08 7.19 -8.46
N LEU A 612 6.95 8.52 -8.50
CA LEU A 612 8.09 9.43 -8.46
C LEU A 612 8.88 9.28 -7.16
N LEU A 613 8.20 9.19 -6.01
CA LEU A 613 8.86 9.00 -4.71
C LEU A 613 9.57 7.64 -4.63
N VAL A 614 8.93 6.59 -5.14
CA VAL A 614 9.50 5.24 -5.16
C VAL A 614 10.74 5.16 -6.04
N GLU A 615 10.72 5.73 -7.24
CA GLU A 615 11.89 5.72 -8.14
C GLU A 615 12.99 6.68 -7.66
N ALA A 616 12.66 7.80 -7.01
CA ALA A 616 13.66 8.63 -6.34
C ALA A 616 14.32 7.92 -5.14
N GLY A 617 13.53 7.19 -4.34
CA GLY A 617 14.05 6.38 -3.24
C GLY A 617 14.91 5.22 -3.73
N ALA A 618 14.51 4.57 -4.83
CA ALA A 618 15.33 3.56 -5.50
C ALA A 618 16.64 4.19 -5.96
N ASP A 619 16.62 5.33 -6.66
CA ASP A 619 17.85 6.01 -7.10
C ASP A 619 18.77 6.39 -5.93
N ALA A 620 18.22 6.83 -4.79
CA ALA A 620 19.00 7.06 -3.57
C ALA A 620 19.69 5.78 -3.07
N VAL A 621 18.99 4.64 -3.08
CA VAL A 621 19.59 3.34 -2.75
C VAL A 621 20.71 2.98 -3.74
N LEU A 622 20.45 3.08 -5.05
CA LEU A 622 21.45 2.74 -6.07
C LEU A 622 22.69 3.65 -5.99
N ARG A 623 22.51 4.96 -5.78
CA ARG A 623 23.60 5.91 -5.54
C ARG A 623 24.46 5.47 -4.34
N MET A 624 23.84 5.29 -3.17
CA MET A 624 24.56 4.91 -1.94
C MET A 624 25.26 3.55 -2.07
N VAL A 625 24.64 2.57 -2.72
CA VAL A 625 25.27 1.26 -2.97
C VAL A 625 26.43 1.40 -3.97
N GLY A 626 26.28 2.23 -5.00
CA GLY A 626 27.31 2.42 -6.03
C GLY A 626 28.53 3.19 -5.53
N GLU A 627 28.36 4.10 -4.58
CA GLU A 627 29.45 4.82 -3.92
C GLU A 627 30.31 3.90 -3.04
N GLU A 628 29.71 2.85 -2.47
CA GLU A 628 30.35 1.95 -1.49
C GLU A 628 30.72 0.57 -2.06
N SER A 629 30.40 0.30 -3.34
CA SER A 629 30.66 -1.00 -3.96
C SER A 629 30.71 -0.96 -5.49
N ASP A 630 31.32 -1.99 -6.08
CA ASP A 630 31.34 -2.24 -7.53
C ASP A 630 30.06 -2.95 -8.03
N ALA A 631 28.94 -2.76 -7.34
CA ALA A 631 27.66 -3.38 -7.70
C ALA A 631 27.28 -3.11 -9.16
N ALA A 632 26.69 -4.10 -9.83
CA ALA A 632 26.04 -3.93 -11.12
C ALA A 632 24.59 -3.47 -10.92
N PHE A 633 24.04 -2.71 -11.87
CA PHE A 633 22.68 -2.18 -11.76
C PHE A 633 21.79 -2.52 -12.95
N ALA A 634 20.49 -2.65 -12.71
CA ALA A 634 19.56 -2.99 -13.76
C ALA A 634 18.23 -2.24 -13.63
N TRP A 635 17.69 -1.80 -14.77
CA TRP A 635 16.41 -1.10 -14.86
C TRP A 635 15.55 -1.62 -16.00
N TYR A 636 14.24 -1.51 -15.79
CA TYR A 636 13.26 -1.68 -16.85
C TYR A 636 12.84 -0.33 -17.41
N GLY A 637 13.21 -0.10 -18.67
CA GLY A 637 12.70 1.00 -19.48
C GLY A 637 11.20 0.84 -19.76
N SER A 638 10.53 1.96 -20.04
CA SER A 638 9.09 1.97 -20.26
C SER A 638 8.77 1.95 -21.75
N PRO A 639 7.83 1.10 -22.21
CA PRO A 639 7.42 1.08 -23.62
C PRO A 639 6.57 2.30 -24.00
N THR A 640 6.27 3.18 -23.05
CA THR A 640 5.46 4.39 -23.21
C THR A 640 6.22 5.66 -22.79
N ASP A 641 7.52 5.71 -23.07
CA ASP A 641 8.38 6.91 -22.93
C ASP A 641 8.87 7.37 -24.31
N ALA A 642 9.54 8.51 -24.39
CA ALA A 642 10.22 8.98 -25.59
C ALA A 642 11.68 8.48 -25.59
N TYR A 643 12.17 8.05 -26.76
CA TYR A 643 13.53 7.51 -26.92
C TYR A 643 14.25 8.10 -28.14
N PRO A 644 15.56 8.39 -28.04
CA PRO A 644 16.39 8.61 -29.22
C PRO A 644 16.52 7.29 -29.99
N ILE A 645 16.36 7.35 -31.32
CA ILE A 645 16.58 6.21 -32.20
C ILE A 645 17.49 6.65 -33.35
N PRO A 646 18.63 5.98 -33.59
CA PRO A 646 19.51 6.27 -34.73
C PRO A 646 18.80 6.17 -36.09
N GLY A 647 19.28 6.91 -37.09
CA GLY A 647 18.86 6.80 -38.50
C GLY A 647 17.97 7.95 -39.03
N ASN A 648 17.55 7.84 -40.29
CA ASN A 648 16.72 8.84 -40.97
C ASN A 648 15.22 8.59 -40.71
N ASP A 649 14.51 9.62 -40.25
CA ASP A 649 13.07 9.60 -39.98
C ASP A 649 12.22 9.18 -41.20
N ALA A 650 12.61 9.59 -42.41
CA ALA A 650 11.92 9.21 -43.65
C ALA A 650 12.10 7.73 -44.01
N ALA A 651 13.29 7.17 -43.75
CA ALA A 651 13.56 5.75 -43.96
C ALA A 651 12.83 4.88 -42.93
N ALA A 652 12.73 5.33 -41.67
CA ALA A 652 11.95 4.67 -40.63
C ALA A 652 10.45 4.67 -40.93
N ALA A 653 9.90 5.79 -41.45
CA ALA A 653 8.50 5.87 -41.88
C ALA A 653 8.18 4.97 -43.10
N GLY A 654 9.15 4.76 -43.99
CA GLY A 654 9.03 3.85 -45.15
C GLY A 654 9.27 2.37 -44.84
N ALA A 655 10.16 2.06 -43.88
CA ALA A 655 10.53 0.69 -43.49
C ALA A 655 9.61 0.09 -42.40
N ALA A 656 8.96 0.93 -41.59
CA ALA A 656 7.94 0.51 -40.63
C ALA A 656 6.66 0.05 -41.34
N GLY A 657 6.66 -1.16 -41.89
CA GLY A 657 5.43 -1.79 -42.32
C GLY A 657 4.44 -1.82 -41.15
N LEU A 658 3.22 -1.29 -41.34
CA LEU A 658 2.14 -1.44 -40.37
C LEU A 658 2.01 -2.92 -39.99
N PRO A 659 1.91 -3.30 -38.71
CA PRO A 659 1.88 -4.71 -38.34
C PRO A 659 0.60 -5.39 -38.83
N GLY A 660 0.67 -6.72 -38.96
CA GLY A 660 -0.49 -7.57 -39.29
C GLY A 660 -1.42 -7.70 -38.08
N GLY A 661 -2.24 -6.68 -37.83
CA GLY A 661 -3.28 -6.68 -36.80
C GLY A 661 -4.66 -7.10 -37.32
N ARG A 662 -5.68 -6.95 -36.48
CA ARG A 662 -7.10 -7.13 -36.88
C ARG A 662 -7.63 -5.96 -37.69
N VAL A 663 -7.00 -4.80 -37.57
CA VAL A 663 -7.31 -3.62 -38.37
C VAL A 663 -6.44 -3.63 -39.63
N SER A 664 -7.05 -3.46 -40.80
CA SER A 664 -6.31 -3.48 -42.05
C SER A 664 -5.35 -2.29 -42.16
N ARG A 665 -4.21 -2.49 -42.81
CA ARG A 665 -3.21 -1.43 -43.05
C ARG A 665 -3.81 -0.21 -43.75
N THR A 666 -4.72 -0.44 -44.69
CA THR A 666 -5.45 0.62 -45.40
C THR A 666 -6.31 1.44 -44.45
N ALA A 667 -7.04 0.79 -43.52
CA ALA A 667 -7.87 1.51 -42.55
C ALA A 667 -7.03 2.39 -41.61
N ILE A 668 -5.85 1.91 -41.17
CA ILE A 668 -4.94 2.70 -40.34
C ILE A 668 -4.44 3.95 -41.11
N ARG A 669 -4.02 3.78 -42.36
CA ARG A 669 -3.58 4.91 -43.21
C ARG A 669 -4.69 5.92 -43.47
N SER A 670 -5.90 5.45 -43.79
CA SER A 670 -7.06 6.31 -44.02
C SER A 670 -7.43 7.09 -42.76
N TRP A 671 -7.44 6.43 -41.60
CA TRP A 671 -7.66 7.09 -40.31
C TRP A 671 -6.60 8.15 -40.05
N ALA A 672 -5.31 7.79 -40.14
CA ALA A 672 -4.21 8.72 -39.87
C ALA A 672 -4.28 9.97 -40.75
N LYS A 673 -4.62 9.82 -42.03
CA LYS A 673 -4.83 10.94 -42.95
C LYS A 673 -6.03 11.81 -42.54
N LEU A 674 -7.14 11.21 -42.14
CA LEU A 674 -8.36 11.93 -41.75
C LEU A 674 -8.24 12.62 -40.40
N SER A 675 -7.56 11.99 -39.43
CA SER A 675 -7.39 12.51 -38.08
C SER A 675 -6.21 13.47 -37.93
N GLY A 676 -5.37 13.61 -38.96
CA GLY A 676 -4.11 14.33 -38.87
C GLY A 676 -3.14 13.70 -37.87
N ALA A 677 -3.09 12.36 -37.82
CA ALA A 677 -2.21 11.65 -36.88
C ALA A 677 -0.75 12.00 -37.14
N ARG A 678 -0.04 12.38 -36.08
CA ARG A 678 1.37 12.80 -36.16
C ARG A 678 2.28 11.60 -36.31
N PRO A 679 3.45 11.77 -36.98
CA PRO A 679 4.46 10.73 -37.01
C PRO A 679 4.91 10.41 -35.58
N ALA A 680 5.11 9.12 -35.30
CA ALA A 680 5.65 8.71 -34.01
C ALA A 680 7.09 9.15 -33.83
N ARG A 681 7.84 9.22 -34.93
CA ARG A 681 9.26 9.56 -34.95
C ARG A 681 9.50 10.87 -35.67
N GLU A 682 10.16 11.81 -35.02
CA GLU A 682 10.47 13.13 -35.54
C GLU A 682 11.70 13.75 -34.87
N GLY A 683 12.68 14.17 -35.67
CA GLY A 683 13.94 14.74 -35.19
C GLY A 683 14.76 13.70 -34.43
N GLY A 684 14.83 12.45 -34.93
CA GLY A 684 15.58 11.37 -34.30
C GLY A 684 15.00 10.80 -33.01
N VAL A 685 13.84 11.30 -32.56
CA VAL A 685 13.16 10.82 -31.34
C VAL A 685 11.85 10.15 -31.70
N VAL A 686 11.59 8.98 -31.12
CA VAL A 686 10.26 8.36 -31.12
C VAL A 686 9.48 8.80 -29.88
N ASN A 687 8.25 9.26 -30.07
CA ASN A 687 7.35 9.70 -29.01
C ASN A 687 6.27 8.63 -28.73
N LEU A 688 6.45 7.86 -27.66
CA LEU A 688 5.49 6.85 -27.19
C LEU A 688 4.80 7.26 -25.88
N LEU A 689 4.99 8.51 -25.42
CA LEU A 689 4.38 9.02 -24.19
C LEU A 689 2.86 8.99 -24.28
N GLN A 690 2.18 8.52 -23.23
CA GLN A 690 0.72 8.36 -23.23
C GLN A 690 0.02 9.30 -22.26
N ASP A 691 -1.07 9.94 -22.69
CA ASP A 691 -1.85 10.88 -21.86
C ASP A 691 -2.38 10.21 -20.58
N ILE A 692 -2.69 8.93 -20.67
CA ILE A 692 -3.24 8.13 -19.59
C ILE A 692 -2.26 7.85 -18.44
N GLN A 693 -0.95 7.81 -18.72
CA GLN A 693 0.09 7.56 -17.72
C GLN A 693 0.39 8.84 -16.92
N GLY A 694 0.44 9.98 -17.60
CA GLY A 694 0.64 11.31 -17.02
C GLY A 694 2.09 11.67 -16.69
N PRO A 695 2.35 12.92 -16.26
CA PRO A 695 3.71 13.44 -16.10
C PRO A 695 4.50 12.77 -14.98
N ASN A 696 3.85 12.34 -13.89
CA ASN A 696 4.55 11.66 -12.79
C ASN A 696 5.12 10.31 -13.24
N TYR A 697 4.45 9.60 -14.16
CA TYR A 697 4.96 8.35 -14.72
C TYR A 697 6.17 8.58 -15.63
N ALA A 698 6.10 9.60 -16.49
CA ALA A 698 7.22 9.99 -17.35
C ALA A 698 8.44 10.42 -16.53
N ALA A 699 8.23 11.27 -15.51
CA ALA A 699 9.26 11.69 -14.56
C ALA A 699 9.90 10.49 -13.84
N ALA A 700 9.07 9.62 -13.26
CA ALA A 700 9.55 8.43 -12.54
C ALA A 700 10.43 7.54 -13.42
N LYS A 701 10.00 7.22 -14.65
CA LYS A 701 10.79 6.40 -15.58
C LYS A 701 12.01 7.10 -16.14
N ARG A 702 12.03 8.43 -16.14
CA ARG A 702 13.20 9.21 -16.53
C ARG A 702 14.33 9.10 -15.51
N ILE A 703 14.03 9.00 -14.21
CA ILE A 703 15.03 8.85 -13.13
C ILE A 703 15.91 7.61 -13.38
N GLY A 704 15.30 6.42 -13.52
CA GLY A 704 16.06 5.19 -13.77
C GLY A 704 16.85 5.21 -15.08
N ARG A 705 16.31 5.84 -16.13
CA ARG A 705 17.04 6.05 -17.40
C ARG A 705 18.26 6.95 -17.21
N TRP A 706 18.12 8.07 -16.51
CA TRP A 706 19.25 8.95 -16.23
C TRP A 706 20.33 8.27 -15.43
N ARG A 707 19.96 7.52 -14.38
CA ARG A 707 20.93 6.76 -13.60
C ARG A 707 21.66 5.73 -14.45
N ALA A 708 20.95 4.96 -15.26
CA ALA A 708 21.57 4.02 -16.19
C ALA A 708 22.61 4.69 -17.10
N THR A 709 22.31 5.88 -17.63
CA THR A 709 23.25 6.67 -18.44
C THR A 709 24.48 7.11 -17.65
N VAL A 710 24.29 7.63 -16.43
CA VAL A 710 25.38 8.08 -15.55
C VAL A 710 26.31 6.93 -15.17
N GLU A 711 25.75 5.79 -14.76
CA GLU A 711 26.52 4.63 -14.32
C GLU A 711 27.24 3.95 -15.49
N ARG A 712 26.61 3.91 -16.68
CA ARG A 712 27.26 3.44 -17.91
C ARG A 712 28.48 4.30 -18.27
N GLU A 713 28.33 5.63 -18.25
CA GLU A 713 29.45 6.54 -18.54
C GLU A 713 30.58 6.41 -17.51
N ALA A 714 30.24 6.12 -16.25
CA ALA A 714 31.20 5.82 -15.19
C ALA A 714 31.88 4.43 -15.31
N GLY A 715 31.52 3.63 -16.32
CA GLY A 715 32.10 2.30 -16.56
C GLY A 715 31.51 1.18 -15.71
N ARG A 716 30.40 1.42 -15.00
CA ARG A 716 29.71 0.40 -14.21
C ARG A 716 29.00 -0.60 -15.12
N THR A 717 29.00 -1.87 -14.70
CA THR A 717 28.17 -2.89 -15.36
C THR A 717 26.69 -2.57 -15.17
N ILE A 718 25.96 -2.39 -16.27
CA ILE A 718 24.53 -2.10 -16.24
C ILE A 718 23.73 -2.96 -17.21
N SER A 719 22.47 -3.20 -16.87
CA SER A 719 21.43 -3.73 -17.76
C SER A 719 20.30 -2.71 -17.88
N TYR A 720 19.93 -2.35 -19.10
CA TYR A 720 18.76 -1.52 -19.35
C TYR A 720 17.97 -2.13 -20.49
N THR A 721 16.75 -2.58 -20.20
CA THR A 721 15.86 -3.16 -21.22
C THR A 721 14.51 -2.49 -21.16
N ILE A 722 14.02 -1.98 -22.31
CA ILE A 722 12.62 -1.54 -22.42
C ILE A 722 11.72 -2.76 -22.24
N ALA A 723 10.95 -2.77 -21.16
CA ALA A 723 9.99 -3.83 -20.88
C ALA A 723 8.79 -3.74 -21.82
N PRO A 724 8.16 -4.88 -22.15
CA PRO A 724 6.97 -4.90 -23.00
C PRO A 724 5.76 -4.33 -22.27
N MET A 725 4.80 -3.84 -23.05
CA MET A 725 3.45 -3.65 -22.51
C MET A 725 2.97 -4.98 -21.93
N SER A 726 2.62 -4.98 -20.65
CA SER A 726 2.35 -6.22 -19.91
C SER A 726 0.99 -6.17 -19.24
N ARG A 727 0.25 -7.28 -19.27
CA ARG A 727 -1.07 -7.44 -18.61
C ARG A 727 -0.87 -7.69 -17.11
N THR A 728 -0.43 -6.67 -16.38
CA THR A 728 -0.28 -6.69 -14.92
C THR A 728 -1.61 -6.38 -14.22
N GLU A 729 -1.74 -6.76 -12.95
CA GLU A 729 -2.87 -6.38 -12.09
C GLU A 729 -3.06 -4.85 -12.09
N SER A 730 -1.97 -4.08 -12.00
CA SER A 730 -1.99 -2.60 -12.00
C SER A 730 -2.60 -2.00 -13.28
N VAL A 731 -2.38 -2.63 -14.43
CA VAL A 731 -3.00 -2.24 -15.72
C VAL A 731 -4.46 -2.73 -15.77
N LEU A 732 -4.71 -3.96 -15.34
CA LEU A 732 -6.01 -4.62 -15.47
C LEU A 732 -7.10 -3.98 -14.61
N ILE A 733 -6.74 -3.31 -13.50
CA ILE A 733 -7.69 -2.55 -12.67
C ILE A 733 -8.08 -1.18 -13.27
N SER A 734 -7.28 -0.65 -14.19
CA SER A 734 -7.55 0.63 -14.86
C SER A 734 -8.31 0.39 -16.17
N GLN A 735 -9.60 0.76 -16.18
CA GLN A 735 -10.44 0.62 -17.38
C GLN A 735 -9.86 1.36 -18.60
N PRO A 736 -9.37 2.61 -18.47
CA PRO A 736 -8.80 3.31 -19.61
C PRO A 736 -7.49 2.65 -20.12
N LEU A 737 -6.62 2.13 -19.25
CA LEU A 737 -5.36 1.48 -19.68
C LEU A 737 -5.65 0.16 -20.38
N ARG A 738 -6.57 -0.62 -19.82
CA ARG A 738 -7.04 -1.87 -20.42
C ARG A 738 -7.66 -1.64 -21.81
N ALA A 739 -8.41 -0.56 -22.00
CA ALA A 739 -8.95 -0.19 -23.30
C ALA A 739 -7.85 0.21 -24.29
N GLY A 740 -6.88 1.02 -23.85
CA GLY A 740 -5.71 1.40 -24.67
C GLY A 740 -4.91 0.18 -25.14
N TYR A 741 -4.62 -0.75 -24.23
CA TYR A 741 -3.87 -1.98 -24.54
C TYR A 741 -4.65 -2.91 -25.48
N ALA A 742 -5.95 -3.06 -25.27
CA ALA A 742 -6.80 -3.83 -26.19
C ALA A 742 -6.85 -3.19 -27.59
N GLY A 743 -6.82 -1.85 -27.66
CA GLY A 743 -6.70 -1.10 -28.90
C GLY A 743 -5.40 -1.38 -29.65
N LEU A 744 -4.27 -1.25 -28.96
CA LEU A 744 -2.94 -1.53 -29.51
C LEU A 744 -2.80 -2.99 -29.96
N GLU A 745 -3.35 -3.95 -29.19
CA GLU A 745 -3.40 -5.36 -29.59
C GLU A 745 -4.11 -5.55 -30.94
N ARG A 746 -5.22 -4.86 -31.18
CA ARG A 746 -5.97 -4.93 -32.46
C ARG A 746 -5.20 -4.29 -33.61
N LEU A 747 -4.39 -3.27 -33.32
CA LEU A 747 -3.52 -2.62 -34.29
C LEU A 747 -2.27 -3.46 -34.62
N GLY A 748 -2.00 -4.53 -33.88
CA GLY A 748 -0.88 -5.46 -34.13
C GLY A 748 0.26 -5.35 -33.12
N TYR A 749 0.07 -4.63 -32.01
CA TYR A 749 1.04 -4.46 -30.91
C TYR A 749 0.51 -5.15 -29.64
N PRO A 750 0.53 -6.49 -29.56
CA PRO A 750 -0.06 -7.22 -28.46
C PRO A 750 0.75 -7.06 -27.15
N PRO A 751 0.10 -6.77 -26.01
CA PRO A 751 0.78 -6.86 -24.73
C PRO A 751 1.07 -8.32 -24.35
N LEU A 752 2.13 -8.55 -23.59
CA LEU A 752 2.51 -9.85 -23.04
C LEU A 752 1.87 -10.10 -21.67
N SER A 753 1.86 -11.35 -21.22
CA SER A 753 1.59 -11.69 -19.84
C SER A 753 2.76 -11.22 -18.97
N ALA A 754 2.49 -10.86 -17.71
CA ALA A 754 3.54 -10.38 -16.82
C ALA A 754 4.60 -11.46 -16.55
N ASP A 755 4.20 -12.73 -16.42
CA ASP A 755 5.12 -13.85 -16.23
C ASP A 755 6.03 -14.05 -17.45
N THR A 756 5.48 -13.93 -18.67
CA THR A 756 6.25 -14.00 -19.93
C THR A 756 7.30 -12.90 -19.98
N ALA A 757 6.88 -11.65 -19.70
CA ALA A 757 7.75 -10.49 -19.71
C ALA A 757 8.87 -10.60 -18.66
N ALA A 758 8.52 -10.98 -17.42
CA ALA A 758 9.47 -11.15 -16.32
C ALA A 758 10.55 -12.19 -16.64
N ALA A 759 10.18 -13.33 -17.25
CA ALA A 759 11.13 -14.38 -17.60
C ALA A 759 12.10 -13.94 -18.72
N LEU A 760 11.60 -13.26 -19.75
CA LEU A 760 12.46 -12.73 -20.82
C LEU A 760 13.40 -11.63 -20.30
N LEU A 761 12.90 -10.73 -19.47
CA LEU A 761 13.71 -9.68 -18.82
C LEU A 761 14.78 -10.27 -17.90
N ALA A 762 14.50 -11.38 -17.21
CA ALA A 762 15.49 -12.09 -16.41
C ALA A 762 16.62 -12.68 -17.26
N GLY A 763 16.30 -13.27 -18.41
CA GLY A 763 17.30 -13.78 -19.35
C GLY A 763 18.20 -12.67 -19.91
N LEU A 764 17.60 -11.54 -20.33
CA LEU A 764 18.36 -10.39 -20.83
C LEU A 764 19.24 -9.75 -19.75
N LEU A 765 18.73 -9.63 -18.52
CA LEU A 765 19.52 -9.21 -17.37
C LEU A 765 20.74 -10.11 -17.19
N VAL A 766 20.55 -11.43 -17.18
CA VAL A 766 21.65 -12.39 -17.02
C VAL A 766 22.67 -12.23 -18.14
N TRP A 767 22.22 -12.08 -19.38
CA TRP A 767 23.12 -11.89 -20.51
C TRP A 767 23.96 -10.61 -20.39
N ASP A 768 23.35 -9.47 -20.06
CA ASP A 768 24.05 -8.18 -19.87
C ASP A 768 25.10 -8.26 -18.74
N LEU A 769 24.82 -9.05 -17.70
CA LEU A 769 25.72 -9.24 -16.55
C LEU A 769 26.99 -10.05 -16.88
N HIS A 770 26.94 -10.86 -17.95
CA HIS A 770 28.07 -11.62 -18.48
C HIS A 770 28.74 -10.90 -19.67
N HIS A 771 28.05 -9.97 -20.32
CA HIS A 771 28.52 -9.19 -21.47
C HIS A 771 28.44 -7.67 -21.23
N PRO A 772 29.11 -7.15 -20.18
CA PRO A 772 29.06 -5.72 -19.86
C PRO A 772 29.54 -4.82 -21.01
N GLU A 773 30.45 -5.31 -21.85
CA GLU A 773 30.98 -4.61 -23.02
C GLU A 773 29.91 -4.34 -24.09
N ALA A 774 28.89 -5.18 -24.19
CA ALA A 774 27.79 -5.00 -25.15
C ALA A 774 26.99 -3.72 -24.84
N THR A 775 26.76 -3.44 -23.55
CA THR A 775 26.10 -2.20 -23.11
C THR A 775 27.07 -1.02 -23.14
N ALA A 776 28.31 -1.22 -22.70
CA ALA A 776 29.31 -0.15 -22.64
C ALA A 776 29.60 0.44 -24.03
N SER A 777 29.76 -0.39 -25.06
CA SER A 777 30.09 0.03 -26.42
C SER A 777 28.90 0.49 -27.27
N SER A 778 27.66 0.22 -26.84
CA SER A 778 26.46 0.53 -27.63
C SER A 778 26.08 2.01 -27.56
N THR A 779 26.08 2.69 -28.71
CA THR A 779 25.57 4.06 -28.85
C THR A 779 24.04 4.15 -28.76
N SER A 780 23.35 3.00 -28.78
CA SER A 780 21.89 2.91 -28.68
C SER A 780 21.45 1.93 -27.60
N PHE A 781 22.21 1.81 -26.51
CA PHE A 781 22.01 0.80 -25.45
C PHE A 781 20.63 0.85 -24.79
N LEU A 782 19.91 1.98 -24.87
CA LEU A 782 18.54 2.08 -24.37
C LEU A 782 17.53 1.27 -25.21
N THR A 783 17.83 1.00 -26.48
CA THR A 783 16.84 0.51 -27.46
C THR A 783 17.29 -0.72 -28.25
N ASP A 784 18.58 -1.08 -28.23
CA ASP A 784 19.16 -2.18 -29.02
C ASP A 784 18.62 -3.57 -28.66
N ARG A 785 18.30 -3.79 -27.38
CA ARG A 785 17.71 -5.03 -26.84
C ARG A 785 16.29 -4.83 -26.30
N ALA A 786 15.54 -3.87 -26.85
CA ALA A 786 14.18 -3.58 -26.42
C ALA A 786 13.20 -4.75 -26.68
N LEU A 787 12.37 -5.05 -25.67
CA LEU A 787 11.18 -5.89 -25.78
C LEU A 787 9.94 -5.00 -25.99
N ASP A 788 9.94 -4.16 -27.01
CA ASP A 788 8.95 -3.10 -27.19
C ASP A 788 7.64 -3.53 -27.88
N GLY A 789 7.53 -4.78 -28.31
CA GLY A 789 6.37 -5.28 -29.03
C GLY A 789 6.18 -4.63 -30.39
N GLY A 790 7.23 -4.01 -30.95
CA GLY A 790 7.24 -3.24 -32.20
C GLY A 790 6.87 -1.77 -32.07
N LEU A 791 6.63 -1.26 -30.86
CA LEU A 791 6.24 0.14 -30.63
C LEU A 791 7.31 1.16 -31.04
N LEU A 792 8.60 0.87 -30.91
CA LEU A 792 9.68 1.75 -31.37
C LEU A 792 9.71 1.91 -32.89
N SER A 793 8.98 1.05 -33.62
CA SER A 793 8.79 1.11 -35.06
C SER A 793 7.35 1.49 -35.43
N ILE A 794 6.53 1.99 -34.50
CA ILE A 794 5.17 2.45 -34.81
C ILE A 794 5.23 3.68 -35.73
N PRO A 795 4.40 3.78 -36.78
CA PRO A 795 4.49 4.90 -37.73
C PRO A 795 3.83 6.19 -37.21
N TYR A 796 2.79 6.08 -36.38
CA TYR A 796 2.03 7.22 -35.85
C TYR A 796 2.01 7.21 -34.33
N GLN A 797 1.90 8.37 -33.71
CA GLN A 797 1.85 8.46 -32.25
C GLN A 797 0.70 7.61 -31.68
N PRO A 798 0.93 6.80 -30.63
CA PRO A 798 -0.10 5.91 -30.06
C PRO A 798 -1.39 6.62 -29.67
N ASN A 799 -1.31 7.87 -29.18
CA ASN A 799 -2.47 8.64 -28.74
C ASN A 799 -3.38 9.02 -29.91
N ASP A 800 -2.82 9.29 -31.10
CA ASP A 800 -3.57 9.70 -32.28
C ASP A 800 -4.27 8.49 -32.94
N LEU A 801 -3.83 7.26 -32.60
CA LEU A 801 -4.46 6.01 -33.02
C LEU A 801 -5.55 5.49 -32.04
N ALA A 802 -5.68 6.11 -30.86
CA ALA A 802 -6.60 5.64 -29.82
C ALA A 802 -8.08 5.63 -30.27
N GLY A 803 -8.49 6.64 -31.05
CA GLY A 803 -9.86 6.73 -31.59
C GLY A 803 -10.20 5.59 -32.55
N LEU A 804 -9.25 5.20 -33.41
CA LEU A 804 -9.41 4.04 -34.30
C LEU A 804 -9.52 2.73 -33.51
N ALA A 805 -8.71 2.59 -32.46
CA ALA A 805 -8.76 1.46 -31.54
C ALA A 805 -10.15 1.31 -30.88
N LEU A 806 -10.75 2.42 -30.42
CA LEU A 806 -12.09 2.45 -29.86
C LEU A 806 -13.16 2.01 -30.87
N LEU A 807 -13.17 2.62 -32.06
CA LEU A 807 -14.13 2.34 -33.14
C LEU A 807 -14.04 0.90 -33.67
N SER A 808 -12.85 0.29 -33.63
CA SER A 808 -12.64 -1.10 -34.05
C SER A 808 -13.25 -2.16 -33.12
N GLY A 809 -14.04 -1.74 -32.13
CA GLY A 809 -14.82 -2.61 -31.24
C GLY A 809 -14.12 -2.97 -29.93
N ALA A 810 -13.25 -2.09 -29.40
CA ALA A 810 -12.79 -2.20 -28.02
C ALA A 810 -13.94 -2.04 -27.00
N GLU A 811 -15.09 -1.50 -27.44
CA GLU A 811 -16.30 -1.32 -26.63
C GLU A 811 -16.97 -2.62 -26.14
N LYS A 812 -16.77 -3.78 -26.80
CA LYS A 812 -17.38 -5.04 -26.32
C LYS A 812 -16.82 -5.54 -24.98
N LEU A 813 -15.78 -4.89 -24.43
CA LEU A 813 -15.26 -5.08 -23.07
C LEU A 813 -15.94 -4.17 -22.02
N PHE A 814 -16.91 -3.32 -22.42
CA PHE A 814 -17.69 -2.46 -21.54
C PHE A 814 -19.01 -3.10 -21.06
N VAL A 815 -19.24 -4.39 -21.37
CA VAL A 815 -20.42 -5.11 -20.86
C VAL A 815 -20.28 -5.35 -19.36
N ARG A 816 -21.17 -4.72 -18.59
CA ARG A 816 -21.40 -4.97 -17.16
C ARG A 816 -21.38 -6.47 -16.86
N HIS A 817 -20.54 -6.90 -15.92
CA HIS A 817 -20.74 -8.17 -15.23
C HIS A 817 -22.12 -8.13 -14.55
N HIS A 818 -23.11 -8.78 -15.16
CA HIS A 818 -24.23 -9.32 -14.40
C HIS A 818 -23.69 -10.55 -13.66
N GLY A 819 -23.90 -10.58 -12.34
CA GLY A 819 -23.39 -11.62 -11.47
C GLY A 819 -23.82 -13.02 -11.91
N PRO A 820 -23.03 -14.06 -11.57
CA PRO A 820 -23.37 -15.43 -11.94
C PRO A 820 -24.63 -15.87 -11.20
N THR A 821 -25.62 -16.33 -11.95
CA THR A 821 -26.74 -17.13 -11.46
C THR A 821 -26.23 -18.41 -10.81
N ALA A 822 -26.81 -18.74 -9.66
CA ALA A 822 -26.43 -19.84 -8.80
C ALA A 822 -26.50 -21.21 -9.49
N GLY A 823 -25.40 -21.95 -9.44
CA GLY A 823 -25.32 -23.38 -9.71
C GLY A 823 -24.19 -23.96 -8.86
N ARG A 824 -24.54 -24.86 -7.93
CA ARG A 824 -23.67 -25.40 -6.87
C ARG A 824 -22.42 -26.08 -7.43
N LEU A 825 -21.27 -25.86 -6.79
CA LEU A 825 -20.25 -26.87 -6.49
C LEU A 825 -19.37 -26.36 -5.33
N ARG A 826 -19.22 -27.20 -4.30
CA ARG A 826 -18.40 -26.98 -3.11
C ARG A 826 -16.93 -27.24 -3.45
N GLU A 827 -16.06 -26.27 -3.18
CA GLU A 827 -14.90 -26.35 -2.27
C GLU A 827 -14.11 -25.03 -2.31
N ARG A 828 -13.67 -24.56 -1.13
CA ARG A 828 -13.19 -23.19 -0.85
C ARG A 828 -11.70 -23.01 -1.19
N PRO A 829 -11.33 -21.85 -1.75
CA PRO A 829 -10.14 -21.11 -1.35
C PRO A 829 -10.52 -19.79 -0.62
N ALA A 830 -9.68 -19.38 0.32
CA ALA A 830 -9.92 -18.26 1.22
C ALA A 830 -10.00 -16.90 0.49
N VAL A 831 -10.92 -16.09 1.01
CA VAL A 831 -11.46 -14.84 0.46
C VAL A 831 -10.56 -13.64 0.73
N GLY A 832 -10.20 -12.95 -0.36
CA GLY A 832 -10.24 -11.49 -0.55
C GLY A 832 -9.60 -10.56 0.47
N ASP A 833 -8.44 -10.00 0.11
CA ASP A 833 -7.99 -8.70 0.60
C ASP A 833 -7.40 -7.88 -0.56
N ALA A 834 -7.93 -6.67 -0.76
CA ALA A 834 -7.53 -5.73 -1.80
C ALA A 834 -6.85 -4.53 -1.15
N SER A 835 -5.83 -4.80 -0.33
CA SER A 835 -4.86 -3.80 0.09
C SER A 835 -3.85 -3.63 -1.05
N SER A 836 -3.88 -2.49 -1.74
CA SER A 836 -2.85 -2.08 -2.68
C SER A 836 -1.53 -1.94 -1.93
N GLY A 837 -0.76 -3.03 -1.91
CA GLY A 837 0.57 -3.11 -1.31
C GLY A 837 1.65 -2.62 -2.27
N TYR A 838 1.65 -1.31 -2.54
CA TYR A 838 2.82 -0.59 -3.04
C TYR A 838 3.62 -0.12 -1.85
#